data_AF-A0A212SZS5-F1
#
_entry.id   AF-A0A212SZS5-F1
#
_cell.length_a   1.000
_cell.length_b   1.000
_cell.length_c   1.000
_cell.angle_alpha   90.00
_cell.angle_beta   90.00
_cell.angle_gamma   90.00
#
_symmetry.space_group_name_H-M   'P 1'
#
loop_
_entity.id
_entity.type
_entity.pdbx_description
1 polymer ?
#
loop_
_entity_poly.entity_id
_entity_poly.type
_entity_poly.pdbx_seq_one_letter_code
_entity_poly.pdbx_strand_id
1 'polypeptide(L)'
;MSESEYVLPETTPVSDESADPRPAPAMRLQHLSPAEQEQAVLDLVHRHTVAALRTVAPDTPDTIDVQRPFLELGFDSLAAVDLHARLADETGLDLPVTIAFDFPTPALVAEQIRRAAFGLGQETARPVAADTAADDEPIAIVGIGCRFPGGINSAEDLWQLVMDEGEVLTEFPANRGWDVEGIYDPDPGKPGKSYVREGGFLADAGAFDADFFGISPREALAMDPQQRLVLETAWEAFERAGIDPGSLQGSRAGVFIGAEVHEYGTRVHEAPEGLDGYLMTGNAPSVASGRVAYSLGLEGPAVTIDTACSGSLVALHLAAHSLRQGECSLALAGGVTVMGNPGMFAAFSRQRGLAADGRCKPFAAAADGTGFSEGVGIFVVERLSDARRNGHPVLGIVKGSSINQDGASNGLTAPNGPSQQRLILQALANAGLTPADVDAMEAHGTGTKLGDPIEAQAILATYGQGRDADRPLLLGSIKSNLGHTQAAGGAASLIKMLMGMRHGKLPRSLHIDAPTPHVDWSTGAVELLTETCDWDTPGRPRRAGISAFGISGTNAHVIIEEPPASAPVPQEPAAPAGLPVPWVVSGRSVEALRAQAARLLEQQRVVGASVVDVALSLGVSRAGLEHRGVVLGSSREELLDSLGVLAA
;
A
#
# COMPACT_ATOMS: atom_id res chain seq x y z
N MET A 1 -35.96 -13.28 -33.13
CA MET A 1 -37.13 -12.73 -33.85
C MET A 1 -37.24 -11.27 -33.47
N SER A 2 -37.25 -10.40 -34.51
CA SER A 2 -37.38 -8.92 -34.57
C SER A 2 -36.44 -8.11 -33.67
N GLU A 3 -35.37 -7.47 -34.16
CA GLU A 3 -35.33 -6.27 -35.05
C GLU A 3 -36.26 -5.14 -34.60
N SER A 4 -35.66 -4.03 -34.13
CA SER A 4 -36.15 -2.68 -34.36
C SER A 4 -34.96 -1.71 -34.40
N GLU A 5 -34.69 -1.21 -35.61
CA GLU A 5 -33.77 -0.13 -35.94
C GLU A 5 -34.08 1.15 -35.14
N TYR A 6 -33.03 1.88 -34.75
CA TYR A 6 -33.12 3.33 -34.59
C TYR A 6 -31.95 3.98 -35.31
N VAL A 7 -32.34 4.81 -36.28
CA VAL A 7 -31.51 5.56 -37.22
C VAL A 7 -30.99 6.82 -36.51
N LEU A 8 -29.68 7.08 -36.63
CA LEU A 8 -29.02 8.32 -36.22
C LEU A 8 -29.43 9.47 -37.17
N PRO A 9 -29.76 10.68 -36.68
CA PRO A 9 -29.96 11.82 -37.57
C PRO A 9 -28.62 12.37 -38.07
N GLU A 10 -28.56 12.63 -39.37
CA GLU A 10 -27.46 13.30 -40.07
C GLU A 10 -27.24 14.72 -39.52
N THR A 11 -25.97 15.06 -39.28
CA THR A 11 -25.52 16.41 -38.94
C THR A 11 -25.43 17.28 -40.19
N THR A 12 -26.37 18.21 -40.36
CA THR A 12 -26.20 19.38 -41.24
C THR A 12 -25.62 20.55 -40.43
N PRO A 13 -24.67 21.33 -40.98
CA PRO A 13 -23.96 22.34 -40.22
C PRO A 13 -24.84 23.59 -40.07
N VAL A 14 -25.15 23.94 -38.81
CA VAL A 14 -25.77 25.22 -38.49
C VAL A 14 -24.67 26.21 -38.13
N SER A 15 -24.76 27.35 -38.78
CA SER A 15 -23.94 28.55 -38.72
C SER A 15 -23.69 29.08 -37.32
N ASP A 16 -22.47 29.57 -37.15
CA ASP A 16 -21.94 30.42 -36.10
C ASP A 16 -22.87 31.62 -35.80
N GLU A 17 -23.73 31.48 -34.80
CA GLU A 17 -24.43 32.61 -34.15
C GLU A 17 -23.90 32.74 -32.72
N SER A 18 -23.15 33.83 -32.54
CA SER A 18 -22.65 34.42 -31.30
C SER A 18 -23.30 33.93 -30.00
N ALA A 19 -22.54 33.16 -29.22
CA ALA A 19 -22.80 32.97 -27.81
C ALA A 19 -22.71 34.32 -27.08
N ASP A 20 -23.83 34.77 -26.51
CA ASP A 20 -23.85 35.84 -25.52
C ASP A 20 -22.99 35.41 -24.32
N PRO A 21 -21.88 36.11 -23.99
CA PRO A 21 -21.02 35.69 -22.89
C PRO A 21 -21.74 35.99 -21.58
N ARG A 22 -22.42 34.98 -21.02
CA ARG A 22 -22.91 35.00 -19.63
C ARG A 22 -21.73 35.44 -18.74
N PRO A 23 -21.84 36.53 -17.96
CA PRO A 23 -20.73 36.99 -17.13
C PRO A 23 -20.42 35.93 -16.08
N ALA A 24 -19.11 35.66 -15.87
CA ALA A 24 -18.60 34.74 -14.87
C ALA A 24 -19.18 35.07 -13.47
N PRO A 25 -19.38 34.07 -12.58
CA PRO A 25 -19.94 34.25 -11.24
C PRO A 25 -19.22 35.34 -10.45
N ALA A 26 -17.89 35.42 -10.62
CA ALA A 26 -17.04 36.47 -10.09
C ALA A 26 -17.61 37.88 -10.34
N MET A 27 -18.01 38.16 -11.59
CA MET A 27 -18.53 39.46 -12.01
C MET A 27 -19.95 39.74 -11.50
N ARG A 28 -20.77 38.71 -11.26
CA ARG A 28 -22.11 38.89 -10.66
C ARG A 28 -22.05 39.13 -9.16
N LEU A 29 -21.08 38.51 -8.50
CA LEU A 29 -20.93 38.52 -7.04
C LEU A 29 -20.06 39.69 -6.54
N GLN A 30 -19.25 40.35 -7.39
CA GLN A 30 -18.31 41.43 -7.01
C GLN A 30 -18.97 42.66 -6.33
N HIS A 31 -20.26 42.88 -6.56
CA HIS A 31 -20.99 44.03 -6.02
C HIS A 31 -21.73 43.73 -4.71
N LEU A 32 -21.74 42.46 -4.29
CA LEU A 32 -22.39 41.99 -3.07
C LEU A 32 -21.41 42.00 -1.90
N SER A 33 -21.91 42.19 -0.68
CA SER A 33 -21.12 41.98 0.54
C SER A 33 -20.75 40.50 0.70
N PRO A 34 -19.70 40.14 1.47
CA PRO A 34 -19.28 38.74 1.63
C PRO A 34 -20.40 37.79 2.09
N ALA A 35 -21.32 38.26 2.93
CA ALA A 35 -22.46 37.49 3.41
C ALA A 35 -23.53 37.31 2.31
N GLU A 36 -23.78 38.33 1.49
CA GLU A 36 -24.69 38.25 0.35
C GLU A 36 -24.11 37.35 -0.77
N GLN A 37 -22.79 37.36 -0.96
CA GLN A 37 -22.11 36.44 -1.87
C GLN A 37 -22.27 34.98 -1.42
N GLU A 38 -22.04 34.72 -0.14
CA GLU A 38 -22.18 33.39 0.45
C GLU A 38 -23.60 32.85 0.28
N GLN A 39 -24.61 33.67 0.61
CA GLN A 39 -26.01 33.28 0.43
C GLN A 39 -26.36 33.04 -1.05
N ALA A 40 -25.92 33.91 -1.96
CA ALA A 40 -26.23 33.77 -3.38
C ALA A 40 -25.64 32.49 -4.00
N VAL A 41 -24.40 32.13 -3.61
CA VAL A 41 -23.78 30.88 -4.07
C VAL A 41 -24.45 29.67 -3.42
N LEU A 42 -24.79 29.74 -2.14
CA LEU A 42 -25.53 28.68 -1.46
C LEU A 42 -26.89 28.42 -2.10
N ASP A 43 -27.63 29.47 -2.45
CA ASP A 43 -28.93 29.36 -3.12
C ASP A 43 -28.81 28.73 -4.52
N LEU A 44 -27.73 29.05 -5.24
CA LEU A 44 -27.39 28.43 -6.53
C LEU A 44 -27.13 26.93 -6.37
N VAL A 45 -26.27 26.56 -5.41
CA VAL A 45 -25.93 25.15 -5.16
C VAL A 45 -27.15 24.39 -4.66
N HIS A 46 -27.94 24.97 -3.77
CA HIS A 46 -29.19 24.38 -3.28
C HIS A 46 -30.16 24.08 -4.42
N ARG A 47 -30.43 25.05 -5.32
CA ARG A 47 -31.28 24.83 -6.50
C ARG A 47 -30.82 23.65 -7.34
N HIS A 48 -29.52 23.60 -7.67
CA HIS A 48 -28.98 22.54 -8.51
C HIS A 48 -28.91 21.20 -7.81
N THR A 49 -28.71 21.20 -6.50
CA THR A 49 -28.78 19.99 -5.67
C THR A 49 -30.18 19.39 -5.72
N VAL A 50 -31.22 20.20 -5.51
CA VAL A 50 -32.62 19.73 -5.61
C VAL A 50 -32.94 19.28 -7.04
N ALA A 51 -32.49 20.01 -8.06
CA ALA A 51 -32.70 19.62 -9.45
C ALA A 51 -32.03 18.28 -9.80
N ALA A 52 -30.80 18.07 -9.34
CA ALA A 52 -30.07 16.82 -9.54
C ALA A 52 -30.74 15.66 -8.78
N LEU A 53 -31.16 15.86 -7.52
CA LEU A 53 -31.92 14.85 -6.77
C LEU A 53 -33.20 14.45 -7.47
N ARG A 54 -33.92 15.39 -8.10
CA ARG A 54 -35.15 15.10 -8.84
C ARG A 54 -34.95 14.21 -10.06
N THR A 55 -33.73 14.09 -10.57
CA THR A 55 -33.43 13.14 -11.67
C THR A 55 -33.49 11.68 -11.21
N VAL A 56 -33.15 11.42 -9.94
CA VAL A 56 -33.12 10.07 -9.36
C VAL A 56 -34.27 9.80 -8.38
N ALA A 57 -34.83 10.86 -7.79
CA ALA A 57 -35.93 10.85 -6.83
C ALA A 57 -36.91 12.01 -7.11
N PRO A 58 -37.90 11.83 -8.02
CA PRO A 58 -38.79 12.91 -8.48
C PRO A 58 -39.57 13.63 -7.36
N ASP A 59 -39.87 12.94 -6.26
CA ASP A 59 -40.63 13.45 -5.11
C ASP A 59 -39.76 14.25 -4.11
N THR A 60 -38.51 14.58 -4.47
CA THR A 60 -37.62 15.36 -3.60
C THR A 60 -38.23 16.74 -3.27
N PRO A 61 -38.33 17.11 -1.97
CA PRO A 61 -38.89 18.39 -1.55
C PRO A 61 -38.04 19.57 -2.02
N ASP A 62 -38.66 20.76 -2.16
CA ASP A 62 -37.95 22.00 -2.53
C ASP A 62 -36.95 22.47 -1.48
N THR A 63 -37.01 21.93 -0.26
CA THR A 63 -36.13 22.28 0.86
C THR A 63 -35.35 21.05 1.30
N ILE A 64 -34.03 21.19 1.32
CA ILE A 64 -33.08 20.19 1.78
C ILE A 64 -32.20 20.78 2.88
N ASP A 65 -31.68 19.92 3.75
CA ASP A 65 -30.66 20.33 4.71
C ASP A 65 -29.30 20.46 4.00
N VAL A 66 -28.84 21.70 3.82
CA VAL A 66 -27.58 22.02 3.13
C VAL A 66 -26.32 21.63 3.90
N GLN A 67 -26.45 21.26 5.17
CA GLN A 67 -25.36 20.74 6.00
C GLN A 67 -25.29 19.21 5.98
N ARG A 68 -26.30 18.55 5.41
CA ARG A 68 -26.36 17.10 5.35
C ARG A 68 -25.52 16.57 4.18
N PRO A 69 -24.77 15.46 4.37
CA PRO A 69 -24.00 14.87 3.28
C PRO A 69 -24.87 14.48 2.08
N PHE A 70 -24.34 14.65 0.86
CA PHE A 70 -25.08 14.33 -0.37
C PHE A 70 -25.60 12.89 -0.38
N LEU A 71 -24.81 11.90 0.05
CA LEU A 71 -25.23 10.51 0.12
C LEU A 71 -26.47 10.31 1.01
N GLU A 72 -26.53 11.02 2.14
CA GLU A 72 -27.69 10.97 3.03
C GLU A 72 -28.92 11.70 2.50
N LEU A 73 -28.72 12.64 1.57
CA LEU A 73 -29.79 13.26 0.79
C LEU A 73 -30.30 12.37 -0.34
N GLY A 74 -29.63 11.24 -0.61
CA GLY A 74 -30.00 10.30 -1.67
C GLY A 74 -29.24 10.47 -2.99
N PHE A 75 -28.10 11.17 -2.98
CA PHE A 75 -27.23 11.23 -4.16
C PHE A 75 -26.65 9.86 -4.50
N ASP A 76 -26.70 9.51 -5.78
CA ASP A 76 -25.87 8.49 -6.39
C ASP A 76 -24.83 9.13 -7.34
N SER A 77 -24.06 8.31 -8.05
CA SER A 77 -23.06 8.79 -9.02
C SER A 77 -23.67 9.61 -10.16
N LEU A 78 -24.91 9.32 -10.58
CA LEU A 78 -25.57 10.06 -11.66
C LEU A 78 -26.00 11.45 -11.19
N ALA A 79 -26.58 11.55 -9.99
CA ALA A 79 -26.93 12.83 -9.39
C ALA A 79 -25.70 13.70 -9.13
N ALA A 80 -24.56 13.09 -8.73
CA ALA A 80 -23.31 13.83 -8.54
C ALA A 80 -22.77 14.41 -9.86
N VAL A 81 -22.79 13.63 -10.95
CA VAL A 81 -22.37 14.09 -12.28
C VAL A 81 -23.33 15.16 -12.84
N ASP A 82 -24.65 15.00 -12.65
CA ASP A 82 -25.63 16.00 -13.06
C ASP A 82 -25.46 17.31 -12.27
N LEU A 83 -25.21 17.23 -10.96
CA LEU A 83 -24.90 18.39 -10.15
C LEU A 83 -23.63 19.09 -10.65
N HIS A 84 -22.55 18.35 -10.91
CA HIS A 84 -21.32 18.88 -11.49
C HIS A 84 -21.59 19.61 -12.82
N ALA A 85 -22.26 18.95 -13.76
CA ALA A 85 -22.54 19.52 -15.09
C ALA A 85 -23.37 20.80 -15.02
N ARG A 86 -24.39 20.84 -14.15
CA ARG A 86 -25.22 22.03 -13.92
C ARG A 86 -24.43 23.18 -13.30
N LEU A 87 -23.60 22.88 -12.31
CA LEU A 87 -22.77 23.88 -11.65
C LEU A 87 -21.72 24.43 -12.62
N ALA A 88 -21.06 23.57 -13.39
CA ALA A 88 -20.08 23.98 -14.40
C ALA A 88 -20.73 24.84 -15.50
N ASP A 89 -21.93 24.49 -16.00
CA ASP A 89 -22.63 25.31 -17.00
C ASP A 89 -23.07 26.67 -16.46
N GLU A 90 -23.70 26.72 -15.27
CA GLU A 90 -24.22 27.98 -14.74
C GLU A 90 -23.10 28.90 -14.26
N THR A 91 -22.00 28.32 -13.75
CA THR A 91 -20.87 29.09 -13.24
C THR A 91 -19.76 29.34 -14.26
N GLY A 92 -19.65 28.56 -15.35
CA GLY A 92 -18.51 28.65 -16.27
C GLY A 92 -17.15 28.43 -15.59
N LEU A 93 -17.13 27.88 -14.38
CA LEU A 93 -15.91 27.50 -13.67
C LEU A 93 -15.48 26.10 -14.11
N ASP A 94 -14.17 25.90 -14.17
CA ASP A 94 -13.61 24.56 -14.34
C ASP A 94 -13.65 23.84 -12.99
N LEU A 95 -14.72 23.06 -12.78
CA LEU A 95 -14.96 22.32 -11.54
C LEU A 95 -14.62 20.83 -11.77
N PRO A 96 -13.94 20.15 -10.83
CA PRO A 96 -13.70 18.72 -10.95
C PRO A 96 -15.01 17.93 -10.81
N VAL A 97 -15.12 16.81 -11.53
CA VAL A 97 -16.30 15.92 -11.47
C VAL A 97 -16.52 15.32 -10.08
N THR A 98 -15.47 15.29 -9.24
CA THR A 98 -15.48 14.77 -7.86
C THR A 98 -15.98 15.79 -6.83
N ILE A 99 -16.39 16.99 -7.23
CA ILE A 99 -16.69 18.10 -6.31
C ILE A 99 -17.66 17.74 -5.16
N ALA A 100 -18.68 16.91 -5.43
CA ALA A 100 -19.63 16.46 -4.41
C ALA A 100 -19.06 15.42 -3.42
N PHE A 101 -17.95 14.77 -3.77
CA PHE A 101 -17.22 13.84 -2.90
C PHE A 101 -16.13 14.55 -2.10
N ASP A 102 -15.47 15.52 -2.73
CA ASP A 102 -14.44 16.35 -2.10
C ASP A 102 -15.04 17.32 -1.06
N PHE A 103 -16.23 17.84 -1.37
CA PHE A 103 -17.01 18.76 -0.53
C PHE A 103 -18.38 18.13 -0.27
N PRO A 104 -18.53 17.31 0.79
CA PRO A 104 -19.61 16.35 0.92
C PRO A 104 -20.99 16.94 1.20
N THR A 105 -21.12 18.26 1.36
CA THR A 105 -22.39 18.94 1.63
C THR A 105 -22.62 20.09 0.63
N PRO A 106 -23.89 20.46 0.34
CA PRO A 106 -24.20 21.64 -0.47
C PRO A 106 -23.52 22.92 0.04
N ALA A 107 -23.42 23.09 1.35
CA ALA A 107 -22.74 24.25 1.94
C ALA A 107 -21.24 24.29 1.64
N LEU A 108 -20.55 23.14 1.70
CA LEU A 108 -19.11 23.07 1.40
C LEU A 108 -18.85 23.28 -0.10
N VAL A 109 -19.72 22.76 -0.99
CA VAL A 109 -19.64 23.05 -2.43
C VAL A 109 -19.82 24.54 -2.70
N ALA A 110 -20.77 25.20 -2.01
CA ALA A 110 -20.99 26.63 -2.14
C ALA A 110 -19.76 27.44 -1.71
N GLU A 111 -19.11 27.07 -0.60
CA GLU A 111 -17.86 27.69 -0.19
C GLU A 111 -16.78 27.53 -1.27
N GLN A 112 -16.63 26.34 -1.85
CA GLN A 112 -15.62 26.07 -2.87
C GLN A 112 -15.87 26.83 -4.17
N ILE A 113 -17.12 26.92 -4.63
CA ILE A 113 -17.48 27.74 -5.80
C ILE A 113 -17.17 29.20 -5.53
N ARG A 114 -17.47 29.70 -4.33
CA ARG A 114 -17.12 31.08 -3.95
C ARG A 114 -15.61 31.28 -4.00
N ARG A 115 -14.82 30.35 -3.45
CA ARG A 115 -13.35 30.42 -3.50
C ARG A 115 -12.84 30.50 -4.94
N ALA A 116 -13.26 29.55 -5.78
CA ALA A 116 -12.90 29.49 -7.19
C ALA A 116 -13.31 30.77 -7.96
N ALA A 117 -14.53 31.27 -7.74
CA ALA A 117 -15.04 32.47 -8.40
C ALA A 117 -14.25 33.73 -8.07
N PHE A 118 -13.70 33.86 -6.86
CA PHE A 118 -12.96 35.04 -6.45
C PHE A 118 -11.45 34.92 -6.57
N GLY A 119 -10.94 33.81 -7.14
CA GLY A 119 -9.50 33.54 -7.15
C GLY A 119 -8.92 33.53 -5.73
N LEU A 120 -9.77 33.34 -4.72
CA LEU A 120 -9.34 32.96 -3.39
C LEU A 120 -8.90 31.52 -3.61
N GLY A 121 -7.60 31.30 -3.80
CA GLY A 121 -7.10 29.95 -4.03
C GLY A 121 -7.72 28.97 -3.03
N GLN A 122 -7.71 27.67 -3.33
CA GLN A 122 -7.67 26.71 -2.22
C GLN A 122 -6.68 27.26 -1.22
N GLU A 123 -7.00 27.28 0.08
CA GLU A 123 -6.00 27.69 1.06
C GLU A 123 -4.77 26.86 0.72
N THR A 124 -3.79 27.48 0.07
CA THR A 124 -2.43 27.00 0.01
C THR A 124 -2.14 26.93 1.47
N ALA A 125 -2.20 25.70 1.99
CA ALA A 125 -2.32 25.42 3.39
C ALA A 125 -1.40 26.40 4.11
N ARG A 126 -1.93 27.13 5.11
CA ARG A 126 -1.09 27.87 6.07
C ARG A 126 0.20 27.07 6.23
N PRO A 127 1.39 27.68 6.01
CA PRO A 127 2.63 26.94 5.82
C PRO A 127 2.63 25.73 6.73
N VAL A 128 2.48 24.55 6.12
CA VAL A 128 2.24 23.32 6.86
C VAL A 128 3.47 23.14 7.73
N ALA A 129 3.32 23.42 9.02
CA ALA A 129 4.41 23.29 9.94
C ALA A 129 4.78 21.81 9.95
N ALA A 130 6.05 21.50 9.74
CA ALA A 130 6.55 20.18 10.10
C ALA A 130 6.22 19.93 11.57
N ASP A 131 5.85 18.71 11.92
CA ASP A 131 5.68 18.33 13.32
C ASP A 131 7.03 18.51 14.04
N THR A 132 7.19 19.63 14.75
CA THR A 132 8.43 19.95 15.47
C THR A 132 8.51 19.12 16.75
N ALA A 133 8.96 17.87 16.64
CA ALA A 133 9.36 17.07 17.79
C ALA A 133 10.32 15.93 17.40
N ALA A 134 11.50 15.95 18.02
CA ALA A 134 12.69 15.09 17.83
C ALA A 134 13.49 15.38 16.55
N ASP A 135 14.82 15.19 16.64
CA ASP A 135 15.78 15.36 15.54
C ASP A 135 15.18 14.85 14.21
N ASP A 136 15.45 15.57 13.12
CA ASP A 136 15.13 15.19 11.73
C ASP A 136 15.97 13.98 11.27
N GLU A 137 16.04 12.97 12.14
CA GLU A 137 16.82 11.77 12.00
C GLU A 137 16.10 10.85 11.01
N PRO A 138 16.73 10.56 9.85
CA PRO A 138 16.15 9.67 8.87
C PRO A 138 16.04 8.25 9.41
N ILE A 139 15.00 7.52 9.03
CA ILE A 139 14.82 6.12 9.40
C ILE A 139 15.31 5.25 8.25
N ALA A 140 16.28 4.38 8.54
CA ALA A 140 16.82 3.41 7.61
C ALA A 140 15.96 2.15 7.60
N ILE A 141 15.66 1.65 6.40
CA ILE A 141 15.14 0.30 6.19
C ILE A 141 16.36 -0.60 5.98
N VAL A 142 16.57 -1.55 6.88
CA VAL A 142 17.79 -2.38 6.92
C VAL A 142 17.53 -3.84 6.58
N GLY A 143 16.29 -4.31 6.66
CA GLY A 143 15.90 -5.67 6.27
C GLY A 143 14.47 -5.72 5.75
N ILE A 144 14.19 -6.71 4.90
CA ILE A 144 12.86 -6.95 4.30
C ILE A 144 12.57 -8.45 4.36
N GLY A 145 11.46 -8.85 4.94
CA GLY A 145 10.87 -10.17 4.75
C GLY A 145 9.52 -10.01 4.05
N CYS A 146 9.17 -10.91 3.12
CA CYS A 146 7.83 -10.91 2.53
C CYS A 146 7.40 -12.27 1.98
N ARG A 147 6.08 -12.45 1.88
CA ARG A 147 5.41 -13.51 1.13
C ARG A 147 4.24 -12.92 0.35
N PHE A 148 4.16 -13.22 -0.93
CA PHE A 148 3.04 -12.84 -1.79
C PHE A 148 2.61 -14.03 -2.67
N PRO A 149 1.40 -14.01 -3.24
CA PRO A 149 0.93 -15.04 -4.16
C PRO A 149 1.87 -15.25 -5.35
N GLY A 150 1.71 -16.36 -6.08
CA GLY A 150 2.61 -16.70 -7.20
C GLY A 150 3.98 -17.25 -6.76
N GLY A 151 4.12 -17.69 -5.51
CA GLY A 151 5.37 -18.27 -4.98
C GLY A 151 6.43 -17.24 -4.64
N ILE A 152 6.04 -15.97 -4.46
CA ILE A 152 6.96 -14.90 -4.09
C ILE A 152 7.36 -15.06 -2.62
N ASN A 153 8.65 -15.35 -2.38
CA ASN A 153 9.21 -15.57 -1.06
C ASN A 153 10.27 -14.53 -0.66
N SER A 154 10.51 -13.52 -1.49
CA SER A 154 11.51 -12.48 -1.23
C SER A 154 11.23 -11.19 -2.02
N ALA A 155 11.90 -10.11 -1.64
CA ALA A 155 11.87 -8.85 -2.38
C ALA A 155 12.39 -9.03 -3.82
N GLU A 156 13.38 -9.91 -4.00
CA GLU A 156 13.91 -10.29 -5.30
C GLU A 156 12.89 -11.04 -6.16
N ASP A 157 12.10 -11.96 -5.61
CA ASP A 157 11.04 -12.65 -6.36
C ASP A 157 9.92 -11.68 -6.78
N LEU A 158 9.54 -10.77 -5.88
CA LEU A 158 8.55 -9.74 -6.21
C LEU A 158 9.07 -8.83 -7.32
N TRP A 159 10.34 -8.43 -7.25
CA TRP A 159 10.99 -7.63 -8.28
C TRP A 159 11.00 -8.35 -9.63
N GLN A 160 11.31 -9.64 -9.66
CA GLN A 160 11.28 -10.44 -10.88
C GLN A 160 9.87 -10.48 -11.48
N LEU A 161 8.83 -10.71 -10.67
CA LEU A 161 7.44 -10.70 -11.13
C LEU A 161 7.05 -9.38 -11.81
N VAL A 162 7.33 -8.24 -11.16
CA VAL A 162 6.92 -6.93 -11.71
C VAL A 162 7.70 -6.56 -12.96
N MET A 163 8.97 -6.98 -13.06
CA MET A 163 9.79 -6.77 -14.25
C MET A 163 9.40 -7.69 -15.42
N ASP A 164 8.90 -8.89 -15.13
CA ASP A 164 8.35 -9.82 -16.12
C ASP A 164 6.90 -9.49 -16.51
N GLU A 165 6.34 -8.38 -16.00
CA GLU A 165 4.95 -7.98 -16.21
C GLU A 165 3.93 -9.07 -15.81
N GLY A 166 4.27 -9.86 -14.77
CA GLY A 166 3.47 -10.99 -14.30
C GLY A 166 2.26 -10.61 -13.45
N GLU A 167 1.25 -11.50 -13.44
CA GLU A 167 0.05 -11.46 -12.61
C GLU A 167 -0.04 -12.73 -11.73
N VAL A 168 -0.61 -12.61 -10.54
CA VAL A 168 -0.68 -13.71 -9.54
C VAL A 168 -2.09 -14.24 -9.27
N LEU A 169 -3.07 -13.83 -10.09
CA LEU A 169 -4.47 -14.18 -9.91
C LEU A 169 -4.70 -15.68 -10.16
N THR A 170 -5.39 -16.35 -9.24
CA THR A 170 -5.81 -17.75 -9.36
C THR A 170 -7.27 -17.90 -8.98
N GLU A 171 -7.87 -19.07 -9.27
CA GLU A 171 -9.14 -19.45 -8.66
C GLU A 171 -9.03 -19.54 -7.12
N PHE A 172 -10.16 -19.54 -6.43
CA PHE A 172 -10.23 -19.72 -4.98
C PHE A 172 -9.54 -21.01 -4.50
N PRO A 173 -8.89 -20.98 -3.32
CA PRO A 173 -8.08 -22.09 -2.82
C PRO A 173 -8.93 -23.31 -2.46
N ALA A 174 -8.62 -24.46 -3.06
CA ALA A 174 -9.29 -25.74 -2.77
C ALA A 174 -8.87 -26.39 -1.44
N ASN A 175 -7.80 -25.88 -0.79
CA ASN A 175 -7.21 -26.44 0.42
C ASN A 175 -7.65 -25.75 1.73
N ARG A 176 -8.69 -24.90 1.69
CA ARG A 176 -9.17 -24.13 2.86
C ARG A 176 -10.57 -24.51 3.35
N GLY A 177 -11.18 -25.51 2.73
CA GLY A 177 -12.53 -25.97 3.10
C GLY A 177 -13.65 -24.98 2.75
N TRP A 178 -13.41 -24.07 1.80
CA TRP A 178 -14.40 -23.12 1.33
C TRP A 178 -15.47 -23.81 0.47
N ASP A 179 -16.74 -23.49 0.70
CA ASP A 179 -17.85 -23.88 -0.19
C ASP A 179 -17.91 -22.93 -1.39
N VAL A 180 -16.98 -23.12 -2.34
CA VAL A 180 -16.83 -22.25 -3.51
C VAL A 180 -18.08 -22.28 -4.41
N GLU A 181 -18.66 -23.46 -4.62
CA GLU A 181 -19.90 -23.62 -5.39
C GLU A 181 -21.09 -22.96 -4.68
N GLY A 182 -21.16 -23.09 -3.35
CA GLY A 182 -22.20 -22.49 -2.54
C GLY A 182 -22.10 -20.98 -2.42
N ILE A 183 -20.91 -20.36 -2.55
CA ILE A 183 -20.78 -18.90 -2.47
C ILE A 183 -20.91 -18.21 -3.84
N TYR A 184 -20.59 -18.89 -4.93
CA TYR A 184 -20.61 -18.27 -6.25
C TYR A 184 -22.05 -18.02 -6.76
N ASP A 185 -22.30 -16.81 -7.26
CA ASP A 185 -23.49 -16.47 -8.03
C ASP A 185 -23.15 -15.32 -9.00
N PRO A 186 -23.30 -15.49 -10.32
CA PRO A 186 -22.94 -14.46 -11.29
C PRO A 186 -23.83 -13.22 -11.23
N ASP A 187 -24.99 -13.29 -10.57
CA ASP A 187 -25.89 -12.15 -10.38
C ASP A 187 -25.48 -11.33 -9.13
N PRO A 188 -24.99 -10.08 -9.31
CA PRO A 188 -24.51 -9.26 -8.20
C PRO A 188 -25.63 -8.84 -7.23
N GLY A 189 -25.30 -8.69 -5.95
CA GLY A 189 -26.21 -8.15 -4.94
C GLY A 189 -26.95 -9.18 -4.07
N LYS A 190 -26.83 -10.48 -4.38
CA LYS A 190 -27.41 -11.54 -3.54
C LYS A 190 -26.68 -11.66 -2.19
N PRO A 191 -27.41 -11.70 -1.05
CA PRO A 191 -26.81 -11.83 0.26
C PRO A 191 -25.95 -13.10 0.39
N GLY A 192 -24.72 -12.95 0.89
CA GLY A 192 -23.81 -14.08 1.13
C GLY A 192 -23.25 -14.73 -0.14
N LYS A 193 -23.39 -14.09 -1.31
CA LYS A 193 -22.88 -14.59 -2.58
C LYS A 193 -21.78 -13.69 -3.15
N SER A 194 -20.86 -14.29 -3.89
CA SER A 194 -19.87 -13.55 -4.69
C SER A 194 -20.04 -13.83 -6.18
N TYR A 195 -19.94 -12.79 -6.99
CA TYR A 195 -19.88 -12.91 -8.46
C TYR A 195 -18.46 -13.11 -9.00
N VAL A 196 -17.45 -13.09 -8.12
CA VAL A 196 -16.05 -13.35 -8.43
C VAL A 196 -15.62 -14.64 -7.74
N ARG A 197 -14.69 -15.36 -8.37
CA ARG A 197 -14.13 -16.62 -7.89
C ARG A 197 -12.62 -16.70 -8.05
N GLU A 198 -12.01 -15.55 -8.29
CA GLU A 198 -10.58 -15.38 -8.53
C GLU A 198 -10.01 -14.34 -7.55
N GLY A 199 -8.75 -14.52 -7.15
CA GLY A 199 -8.02 -13.67 -6.21
C GLY A 199 -6.54 -14.07 -6.16
N GLY A 200 -5.72 -13.29 -5.47
CA GLY A 200 -4.32 -13.66 -5.21
C GLY A 200 -4.21 -14.40 -3.88
N PHE A 201 -3.79 -15.66 -3.89
CA PHE A 201 -3.73 -16.48 -2.67
C PHE A 201 -2.33 -17.03 -2.40
N LEU A 202 -1.94 -17.03 -1.12
CA LEU A 202 -0.78 -17.78 -0.66
C LEU A 202 -1.09 -19.28 -0.73
N ALA A 203 -0.34 -20.00 -1.56
CA ALA A 203 -0.56 -21.44 -1.79
C ALA A 203 -0.44 -22.26 -0.49
N ASP A 204 0.60 -21.96 0.30
CA ASP A 204 0.95 -22.68 1.52
C ASP A 204 0.63 -21.88 2.80
N ALA A 205 -0.44 -21.08 2.79
CA ALA A 205 -0.84 -20.25 3.94
C ALA A 205 -1.01 -21.04 5.26
N GLY A 206 -1.30 -22.34 5.17
CA GLY A 206 -1.43 -23.23 6.33
C GLY A 206 -0.12 -23.87 6.81
N ALA A 207 0.97 -23.77 6.05
CA ALA A 207 2.27 -24.34 6.42
C ALA A 207 2.94 -23.49 7.51
N PHE A 208 3.65 -24.14 8.44
CA PHE A 208 4.36 -23.47 9.53
C PHE A 208 5.34 -24.42 10.23
N ASP A 209 6.56 -23.97 10.48
CA ASP A 209 7.55 -24.71 11.29
C ASP A 209 7.32 -24.45 12.79
N ALA A 210 6.37 -25.17 13.38
CA ALA A 210 5.97 -24.96 14.77
C ALA A 210 7.09 -25.27 15.78
N ASP A 211 7.84 -26.36 15.55
CA ASP A 211 8.94 -26.77 16.42
C ASP A 211 10.08 -25.73 16.40
N PHE A 212 10.30 -25.08 15.25
CA PHE A 212 11.27 -24.00 15.15
C PHE A 212 10.97 -22.83 16.10
N PHE A 213 9.70 -22.51 16.31
CA PHE A 213 9.28 -21.46 17.25
C PHE A 213 8.94 -21.98 18.66
N GLY A 214 9.16 -23.27 18.93
CA GLY A 214 8.81 -23.89 20.22
C GLY A 214 7.30 -23.95 20.48
N ILE A 215 6.50 -23.99 19.42
CA ILE A 215 5.04 -24.00 19.46
C ILE A 215 4.56 -25.44 19.27
N SER A 216 3.68 -25.90 20.15
CA SER A 216 3.14 -27.26 20.03
C SER A 216 2.25 -27.41 18.79
N PRO A 217 2.16 -28.61 18.17
CA PRO A 217 1.28 -28.83 17.03
C PRO A 217 -0.20 -28.46 17.29
N ARG A 218 -0.66 -28.62 18.54
CA ARG A 218 -2.03 -28.25 18.93
C ARG A 218 -2.24 -26.74 18.96
N GLU A 219 -1.26 -25.99 19.45
CA GLU A 219 -1.31 -24.54 19.42
C GLU A 219 -1.21 -24.02 17.99
N ALA A 220 -0.29 -24.55 17.18
CA ALA A 220 -0.14 -24.17 15.77
C ALA A 220 -1.43 -24.35 14.96
N LEU A 221 -2.21 -25.41 15.23
CA LEU A 221 -3.51 -25.66 14.60
C LEU A 221 -4.54 -24.57 14.93
N ALA A 222 -4.47 -23.99 16.13
CA ALA A 222 -5.39 -22.95 16.58
C ALA A 222 -4.95 -21.52 16.18
N MET A 223 -3.71 -21.36 15.73
CA MET A 223 -3.14 -20.07 15.34
C MET A 223 -3.63 -19.63 13.96
N ASP A 224 -4.16 -18.41 13.89
CA ASP A 224 -4.38 -17.70 12.63
C ASP A 224 -3.10 -17.76 11.78
N PRO A 225 -3.18 -18.20 10.50
CA PRO A 225 -2.09 -18.11 9.53
C PRO A 225 -1.34 -16.79 9.54
N GLN A 226 -2.02 -15.67 9.81
CA GLN A 226 -1.40 -14.36 9.90
C GLN A 226 -0.32 -14.30 10.99
N GLN A 227 -0.57 -14.88 12.17
CA GLN A 227 0.43 -14.91 13.26
C GLN A 227 1.63 -15.77 12.90
N ARG A 228 1.39 -16.90 12.21
CA ARG A 228 2.43 -17.84 11.77
C ARG A 228 3.36 -17.21 10.74
N LEU A 229 2.79 -16.61 9.70
CA LEU A 229 3.54 -15.93 8.66
C LEU A 229 4.30 -14.71 9.18
N VAL A 230 3.73 -13.94 10.10
CA VAL A 230 4.44 -12.80 10.70
C VAL A 230 5.66 -13.28 11.51
N LEU A 231 5.57 -14.40 12.23
CA LEU A 231 6.73 -14.98 12.94
C LEU A 231 7.86 -15.38 11.99
N GLU A 232 7.55 -16.16 10.95
CA GLU A 232 8.54 -16.59 9.94
C GLU A 232 9.15 -15.38 9.22
N THR A 233 8.30 -14.45 8.77
CA THR A 233 8.74 -13.30 7.99
C THR A 233 9.55 -12.31 8.84
N ALA A 234 9.25 -12.16 10.13
CA ALA A 234 10.04 -11.37 11.06
C ALA A 234 11.44 -11.96 11.28
N TRP A 235 11.54 -13.29 11.44
CA TRP A 235 12.82 -13.99 11.54
C TRP A 235 13.69 -13.73 10.31
N GLU A 236 13.10 -13.92 9.12
CA GLU A 236 13.80 -13.71 7.85
C GLU A 236 14.22 -12.26 7.63
N ALA A 237 13.37 -11.30 8.03
CA ALA A 237 13.69 -9.88 7.91
C ALA A 237 14.94 -9.51 8.74
N PHE A 238 15.08 -10.07 9.95
CA PHE A 238 16.29 -9.89 10.77
C PHE A 238 17.53 -10.57 10.16
N GLU A 239 17.41 -11.82 9.69
CA GLU A 239 18.54 -12.49 9.02
C GLU A 239 19.00 -11.72 7.77
N ARG A 240 18.06 -11.13 7.02
CA ARG A 240 18.37 -10.29 5.85
C ARG A 240 18.94 -8.92 6.24
N ALA A 241 18.62 -8.40 7.41
CA ALA A 241 19.27 -7.22 7.98
C ALA A 241 20.71 -7.50 8.46
N GLY A 242 21.14 -8.76 8.44
CA GLY A 242 22.44 -9.16 8.98
C GLY A 242 22.46 -9.21 10.52
N ILE A 243 21.29 -9.37 11.14
CA ILE A 243 21.12 -9.41 12.59
C ILE A 243 20.83 -10.85 12.99
N ASP A 244 21.60 -11.40 13.93
CA ASP A 244 21.27 -12.66 14.59
C ASP A 244 20.00 -12.46 15.45
N PRO A 245 18.86 -13.10 15.13
CA PRO A 245 17.64 -12.93 15.92
C PRO A 245 17.80 -13.35 17.38
N GLY A 246 18.68 -14.31 17.69
CA GLY A 246 18.97 -14.74 19.05
C GLY A 246 19.69 -13.69 19.90
N SER A 247 20.36 -12.72 19.26
CA SER A 247 21.03 -11.61 19.94
C SER A 247 20.07 -10.53 20.43
N LEU A 248 18.79 -10.56 20.00
CA LEU A 248 17.78 -9.55 20.32
C LEU A 248 17.04 -9.80 21.63
N GLN A 249 17.27 -10.92 22.30
CA GLN A 249 16.66 -11.25 23.58
C GLN A 249 16.97 -10.16 24.63
N GLY A 250 15.94 -9.59 25.23
CA GLY A 250 16.03 -8.48 26.20
C GLY A 250 16.32 -7.11 25.56
N SER A 251 16.33 -7.02 24.23
CA SER A 251 16.50 -5.74 23.53
C SER A 251 15.22 -4.92 23.53
N ARG A 252 15.36 -3.61 23.37
CA ARG A 252 14.22 -2.68 23.22
C ARG A 252 13.73 -2.59 21.78
N ALA A 253 13.72 -3.70 21.04
CA ALA A 253 13.16 -3.72 19.70
C ALA A 253 11.63 -3.68 19.74
N GLY A 254 11.01 -2.83 18.91
CA GLY A 254 9.55 -2.72 18.79
C GLY A 254 8.98 -3.60 17.68
N VAL A 255 7.67 -3.87 17.73
CA VAL A 255 6.92 -4.66 16.74
C VAL A 255 5.60 -3.95 16.42
N PHE A 256 5.45 -3.49 15.18
CA PHE A 256 4.29 -2.75 14.69
C PHE A 256 3.70 -3.46 13.47
N ILE A 257 2.53 -4.07 13.60
CA ILE A 257 1.93 -4.91 12.55
C ILE A 257 0.55 -4.38 12.17
N GLY A 258 0.36 -4.02 10.90
CA GLY A 258 -0.96 -3.84 10.32
C GLY A 258 -1.61 -5.20 10.07
N ALA A 259 -2.77 -5.49 10.67
CA ALA A 259 -3.50 -6.73 10.44
C ALA A 259 -5.00 -6.53 10.61
N GLU A 260 -5.78 -7.29 9.84
CA GLU A 260 -7.24 -7.31 9.87
C GLU A 260 -7.75 -8.65 10.37
N VAL A 261 -8.99 -8.68 10.86
CA VAL A 261 -9.63 -9.92 11.32
C VAL A 261 -10.18 -10.69 10.11
N HIS A 262 -9.69 -11.91 9.89
CA HIS A 262 -10.10 -12.77 8.76
C HIS A 262 -10.76 -14.10 9.16
N GLU A 263 -11.39 -14.13 10.34
CA GLU A 263 -12.29 -15.21 10.78
C GLU A 263 -11.71 -16.62 10.57
N TYR A 264 -10.53 -16.87 11.15
CA TYR A 264 -9.90 -18.20 11.17
C TYR A 264 -10.41 -19.05 12.35
N GLY A 265 -10.54 -20.36 12.11
CA GLY A 265 -10.93 -21.34 13.12
C GLY A 265 -12.42 -21.33 13.50
N THR A 266 -12.78 -22.17 14.47
CA THR A 266 -14.14 -22.23 15.03
C THR A 266 -14.34 -21.14 16.09
N ARG A 267 -15.59 -20.80 16.38
CA ARG A 267 -15.89 -19.92 17.52
C ARG A 267 -15.40 -20.56 18.81
N VAL A 268 -14.85 -19.74 19.72
CA VAL A 268 -14.24 -20.24 20.97
C VAL A 268 -15.22 -21.08 21.82
N HIS A 269 -16.50 -20.72 21.87
CA HIS A 269 -17.51 -21.48 22.61
C HIS A 269 -17.98 -22.77 21.92
N GLU A 270 -17.56 -22.98 20.66
CA GLU A 270 -17.80 -24.19 19.86
C GLU A 270 -16.51 -25.04 19.76
N ALA A 271 -15.45 -24.67 20.49
CA ALA A 271 -14.15 -25.30 20.42
C ALA A 271 -14.19 -26.77 20.87
N PRO A 272 -13.49 -27.68 20.16
CA PRO A 272 -13.21 -29.02 20.67
C PRO A 272 -12.47 -28.97 22.01
N GLU A 273 -12.69 -29.98 22.86
CA GLU A 273 -12.07 -30.08 24.18
C GLU A 273 -10.53 -30.00 24.07
N GLY A 274 -9.92 -29.05 24.80
CA GLY A 274 -8.47 -28.84 24.83
C GLY A 274 -7.90 -27.94 23.71
N LEU A 275 -8.74 -27.39 22.84
CA LEU A 275 -8.36 -26.35 21.86
C LEU A 275 -8.83 -24.95 22.28
N ASP A 276 -9.79 -24.88 23.20
CA ASP A 276 -10.45 -23.68 23.72
C ASP A 276 -9.46 -22.64 24.27
N GLY A 277 -8.43 -23.06 25.01
CA GLY A 277 -7.39 -22.17 25.53
C GLY A 277 -6.50 -21.54 24.45
N TYR A 278 -6.25 -22.26 23.34
CA TYR A 278 -5.39 -21.79 22.26
C TYR A 278 -6.12 -20.98 21.20
N LEU A 279 -7.42 -21.21 20.98
CA LEU A 279 -8.19 -20.43 19.99
C LEU A 279 -8.27 -18.95 20.34
N MET A 280 -8.35 -18.62 21.64
CA MET A 280 -8.37 -17.23 22.10
C MET A 280 -7.06 -16.51 21.72
N THR A 281 -5.90 -17.07 22.05
CA THR A 281 -4.60 -16.45 21.75
C THR A 281 -4.22 -16.59 20.28
N GLY A 282 -4.62 -17.68 19.64
CA GLY A 282 -4.35 -17.97 18.24
C GLY A 282 -5.08 -17.04 17.27
N ASN A 283 -6.19 -16.41 17.68
CA ASN A 283 -6.99 -15.54 16.80
C ASN A 283 -7.13 -14.09 17.31
N ALA A 284 -6.57 -13.77 18.48
CA ALA A 284 -6.55 -12.39 18.97
C ALA A 284 -5.60 -11.53 18.11
N PRO A 285 -6.06 -10.41 17.52
CA PRO A 285 -5.20 -9.56 16.68
C PRO A 285 -3.97 -9.02 17.42
N SER A 286 -4.11 -8.67 18.70
CA SER A 286 -3.00 -8.20 19.53
C SER A 286 -1.86 -9.21 19.68
N VAL A 287 -2.15 -10.50 19.50
CA VAL A 287 -1.15 -11.58 19.61
C VAL A 287 -0.30 -11.68 18.35
N ALA A 288 -0.69 -11.10 17.21
CA ALA A 288 0.16 -11.09 16.01
C ALA A 288 1.51 -10.38 16.25
N SER A 289 1.48 -9.18 16.83
CA SER A 289 2.69 -8.44 17.24
C SER A 289 3.28 -9.00 18.54
N GLY A 290 2.43 -9.28 19.53
CA GLY A 290 2.85 -9.78 20.84
C GLY A 290 3.58 -11.12 20.80
N ARG A 291 3.21 -12.03 19.90
CA ARG A 291 3.86 -13.34 19.76
C ARG A 291 5.25 -13.22 19.15
N VAL A 292 5.49 -12.28 18.24
CA VAL A 292 6.85 -11.98 17.75
C VAL A 292 7.72 -11.49 18.89
N ALA A 293 7.24 -10.49 19.65
CA ALA A 293 7.94 -9.97 20.80
C ALA A 293 8.25 -11.07 21.83
N TYR A 294 7.26 -11.91 22.14
CA TYR A 294 7.43 -13.05 23.04
C TYR A 294 8.47 -14.07 22.54
N SER A 295 8.38 -14.47 21.27
CA SER A 295 9.22 -15.55 20.71
C SER A 295 10.68 -15.14 20.52
N LEU A 296 10.93 -13.84 20.25
CA LEU A 296 12.27 -13.28 20.09
C LEU A 296 12.78 -12.56 21.35
N GLY A 297 11.99 -12.51 22.42
CA GLY A 297 12.35 -11.86 23.67
C GLY A 297 12.50 -10.33 23.56
N LEU A 298 11.69 -9.67 22.73
CA LEU A 298 11.76 -8.22 22.52
C LEU A 298 10.96 -7.49 23.61
N GLU A 299 11.52 -6.40 24.14
CA GLU A 299 10.95 -5.62 25.24
C GLU A 299 10.53 -4.19 24.84
N GLY A 300 10.55 -3.88 23.54
CA GLY A 300 9.98 -2.64 23.00
C GLY A 300 8.45 -2.69 22.85
N PRO A 301 7.82 -1.62 22.33
CA PRO A 301 6.38 -1.60 22.06
C PRO A 301 5.97 -2.73 21.10
N ALA A 302 4.89 -3.44 21.41
CA ALA A 302 4.30 -4.46 20.53
C ALA A 302 2.83 -4.11 20.26
N VAL A 303 2.52 -3.69 19.05
CA VAL A 303 1.21 -3.14 18.66
C VAL A 303 0.72 -3.75 17.36
N THR A 304 -0.53 -4.21 17.37
CA THR A 304 -1.27 -4.56 16.15
C THR A 304 -2.24 -3.44 15.83
N ILE A 305 -2.27 -3.01 14.57
CA ILE A 305 -3.01 -1.85 14.08
C ILE A 305 -4.01 -2.31 13.02
N ASP A 306 -5.26 -1.91 13.19
CA ASP A 306 -6.30 -2.10 12.17
C ASP A 306 -6.76 -0.72 11.68
N THR A 307 -6.19 -0.31 10.55
CA THR A 307 -6.67 0.81 9.74
C THR A 307 -7.03 0.32 8.34
N ALA A 308 -7.45 -0.94 8.23
CA ALA A 308 -7.67 -1.65 6.99
C ALA A 308 -6.47 -1.53 6.01
N CYS A 309 -6.75 -1.17 4.76
CA CYS A 309 -5.79 -1.11 3.65
C CYS A 309 -4.57 -0.20 3.87
N SER A 310 -4.61 0.74 4.84
CA SER A 310 -3.45 1.59 5.19
C SER A 310 -2.55 1.02 6.29
N GLY A 311 -2.93 -0.13 6.88
CA GLY A 311 -2.34 -0.69 8.10
C GLY A 311 -0.82 -0.79 8.10
N SER A 312 -0.21 -1.31 7.04
CA SER A 312 1.26 -1.43 6.95
C SER A 312 2.01 -0.10 6.94
N LEU A 313 1.46 0.94 6.30
CA LEU A 313 2.10 2.26 6.28
C LEU A 313 1.87 3.01 7.60
N VAL A 314 0.70 2.83 8.24
CA VAL A 314 0.46 3.36 9.59
C VAL A 314 1.41 2.69 10.59
N ALA A 315 1.62 1.38 10.50
CA ALA A 315 2.59 0.66 11.31
C ALA A 315 4.02 1.19 11.13
N LEU A 316 4.44 1.44 9.89
CA LEU A 316 5.75 2.06 9.60
C LEU A 316 5.86 3.49 10.15
N HIS A 317 4.80 4.30 10.03
CA HIS A 317 4.77 5.65 10.59
C HIS A 317 4.94 5.65 12.11
N LEU A 318 4.22 4.78 12.83
CA LEU A 318 4.31 4.66 14.28
C LEU A 318 5.67 4.09 14.74
N ALA A 319 6.22 3.11 14.02
CA ALA A 319 7.56 2.60 14.28
C ALA A 319 8.63 3.70 14.12
N ALA A 320 8.56 4.49 13.04
CA ALA A 320 9.45 5.62 12.81
C ALA A 320 9.36 6.66 13.94
N HIS A 321 8.16 6.95 14.44
CA HIS A 321 7.97 7.87 15.55
C HIS A 321 8.56 7.32 16.86
N SER A 322 8.29 6.06 17.18
CA SER A 322 8.82 5.37 18.38
C SER A 322 10.36 5.32 18.37
N LEU A 323 10.97 5.11 17.20
CA LEU A 323 12.42 5.20 17.01
C LEU A 323 12.96 6.61 17.27
N ARG A 324 12.34 7.66 16.70
CA ARG A 324 12.76 9.06 16.89
C ARG A 324 12.63 9.53 18.33
N GLN A 325 11.60 9.08 19.03
CA GLN A 325 11.42 9.36 20.46
C GLN A 325 12.33 8.53 21.36
N GLY A 326 13.03 7.55 20.78
CA GLY A 326 13.92 6.67 21.53
C GLY A 326 13.16 5.75 22.48
N GLU A 327 11.91 5.37 22.17
CA GLU A 327 11.13 4.33 22.86
C GLU A 327 11.59 2.93 22.44
N CYS A 328 12.08 2.79 21.22
CA CYS A 328 12.81 1.61 20.73
C CYS A 328 14.09 2.04 19.99
N SER A 329 15.03 1.10 19.82
CA SER A 329 16.28 1.31 19.07
C SER A 329 16.31 0.61 17.71
N LEU A 330 15.38 -0.32 17.52
CA LEU A 330 15.17 -1.15 16.34
C LEU A 330 13.67 -1.46 16.31
N ALA A 331 13.05 -1.58 15.15
CA ALA A 331 11.66 -1.96 15.07
C ALA A 331 11.37 -2.84 13.86
N LEU A 332 10.44 -3.77 14.04
CA LEU A 332 9.73 -4.41 12.95
C LEU A 332 8.49 -3.59 12.63
N ALA A 333 8.29 -3.29 11.34
CA ALA A 333 7.11 -2.60 10.85
C ALA A 333 6.59 -3.28 9.60
N GLY A 334 5.28 -3.45 9.45
CA GLY A 334 4.74 -4.08 8.25
C GLY A 334 3.26 -4.39 8.33
N GLY A 335 2.79 -5.30 7.50
CA GLY A 335 1.42 -5.79 7.57
C GLY A 335 1.23 -7.15 6.96
N VAL A 336 0.12 -7.80 7.35
CA VAL A 336 -0.24 -9.15 6.93
C VAL A 336 -1.74 -9.23 6.63
N THR A 337 -2.07 -10.05 5.65
CA THR A 337 -3.43 -10.45 5.30
C THR A 337 -3.40 -11.90 4.83
N VAL A 338 -4.21 -12.73 5.49
CA VAL A 338 -4.57 -14.07 5.02
C VAL A 338 -6.07 -14.25 5.21
N MET A 339 -6.79 -14.53 4.13
CA MET A 339 -8.21 -14.77 4.14
C MET A 339 -8.51 -16.19 4.63
N GLY A 340 -8.96 -16.31 5.88
CA GLY A 340 -9.43 -17.59 6.44
C GLY A 340 -10.71 -18.08 5.78
N ASN A 341 -11.56 -17.15 5.32
CA ASN A 341 -12.83 -17.45 4.66
C ASN A 341 -13.13 -16.46 3.50
N PRO A 342 -14.09 -16.79 2.61
CA PRO A 342 -14.40 -15.97 1.45
C PRO A 342 -15.40 -14.82 1.73
N GLY A 343 -15.68 -14.50 3.00
CA GLY A 343 -16.72 -13.54 3.39
C GLY A 343 -16.49 -12.13 2.84
N MET A 344 -15.23 -11.71 2.70
CA MET A 344 -14.87 -10.43 2.10
C MET A 344 -15.32 -10.31 0.64
N PHE A 345 -15.22 -11.40 -0.14
CA PHE A 345 -15.72 -11.43 -1.51
C PHE A 345 -17.25 -11.27 -1.57
N ALA A 346 -18.00 -11.93 -0.67
CA ALA A 346 -19.45 -11.75 -0.60
C ALA A 346 -19.85 -10.33 -0.18
N ALA A 347 -19.15 -9.74 0.78
CA ALA A 347 -19.42 -8.38 1.26
C ALA A 347 -19.20 -7.34 0.14
N PHE A 348 -18.10 -7.42 -0.59
CA PHE A 348 -17.80 -6.50 -1.69
C PHE A 348 -18.61 -6.78 -2.95
N SER A 349 -18.99 -8.04 -3.21
CA SER A 349 -19.91 -8.35 -4.30
C SER A 349 -21.29 -7.71 -4.11
N ARG A 350 -21.78 -7.63 -2.87
CA ARG A 350 -23.02 -6.91 -2.56
C ARG A 350 -22.93 -5.41 -2.90
N GLN A 351 -21.75 -4.82 -2.72
CA GLN A 351 -21.49 -3.40 -3.00
C GLN A 351 -21.07 -3.15 -4.45
N ARG A 352 -20.96 -4.19 -5.28
CA ARG A 352 -20.39 -4.12 -6.65
C ARG A 352 -18.99 -3.50 -6.67
N GLY A 353 -18.21 -3.75 -5.62
CA GLY A 353 -16.86 -3.20 -5.45
C GLY A 353 -15.75 -4.05 -6.08
N LEU A 354 -16.05 -5.27 -6.53
CA LEU A 354 -15.05 -6.16 -7.14
C LEU A 354 -15.01 -6.00 -8.66
N ALA A 355 -13.81 -6.03 -9.24
CA ALA A 355 -13.65 -6.17 -10.69
C ALA A 355 -14.21 -7.53 -11.13
N ALA A 356 -14.96 -7.56 -12.23
CA ALA A 356 -15.63 -8.79 -12.68
C ALA A 356 -14.64 -9.90 -13.08
N ASP A 357 -13.45 -9.51 -13.51
CA ASP A 357 -12.33 -10.38 -13.87
C ASP A 357 -11.25 -10.47 -12.79
N GLY A 358 -11.53 -9.99 -11.57
CA GLY A 358 -10.63 -10.04 -10.43
C GLY A 358 -9.37 -9.17 -10.53
N ARG A 359 -9.19 -8.37 -11.58
CA ARG A 359 -7.98 -7.55 -11.79
C ARG A 359 -8.16 -6.13 -11.26
N CYS A 360 -7.14 -5.61 -10.59
CA CYS A 360 -7.06 -4.17 -10.33
C CYS A 360 -6.51 -3.47 -11.58
N LYS A 361 -7.26 -2.52 -12.14
CA LYS A 361 -6.89 -1.77 -13.36
C LYS A 361 -6.65 -0.29 -13.04
N PRO A 362 -5.66 0.03 -12.18
CA PRO A 362 -5.50 1.36 -11.60
C PRO A 362 -5.35 2.44 -12.67
N PHE A 363 -6.18 3.48 -12.58
CA PHE A 363 -6.18 4.65 -13.47
C PHE A 363 -6.51 4.38 -14.94
N ALA A 364 -6.89 3.15 -15.29
CA ALA A 364 -7.30 2.80 -16.64
C ALA A 364 -8.78 3.16 -16.90
N ALA A 365 -9.14 3.42 -18.16
CA ALA A 365 -10.53 3.59 -18.58
C ALA A 365 -11.40 2.34 -18.28
N ALA A 366 -10.78 1.16 -18.23
CA ALA A 366 -11.44 -0.11 -17.94
C ALA A 366 -11.60 -0.42 -16.44
N ALA A 367 -11.19 0.48 -15.54
CA ALA A 367 -11.34 0.33 -14.09
C ALA A 367 -12.80 0.05 -13.70
N ASP A 368 -13.04 -1.09 -13.05
CA ASP A 368 -14.38 -1.56 -12.69
C ASP A 368 -14.52 -2.09 -11.26
N GLY A 369 -13.44 -2.09 -10.48
CA GLY A 369 -13.42 -2.54 -9.09
C GLY A 369 -12.05 -3.04 -8.64
N THR A 370 -11.99 -3.55 -7.42
CA THR A 370 -10.78 -4.14 -6.85
C THR A 370 -10.73 -5.65 -7.06
N GLY A 371 -9.52 -6.20 -7.21
CA GLY A 371 -9.23 -7.62 -7.01
C GLY A 371 -8.60 -7.83 -5.63
N PHE A 372 -9.05 -8.81 -4.85
CA PHE A 372 -8.46 -9.09 -3.54
C PHE A 372 -7.31 -10.09 -3.62
N SER A 373 -6.35 -9.89 -2.74
CA SER A 373 -5.13 -10.67 -2.65
C SER A 373 -4.66 -10.79 -1.20
N GLU A 374 -3.72 -11.70 -0.96
CA GLU A 374 -3.10 -11.97 0.33
C GLU A 374 -1.64 -11.55 0.35
N GLY A 375 -1.04 -11.47 1.53
CA GLY A 375 0.39 -11.31 1.63
C GLY A 375 0.86 -10.86 3.00
N VAL A 376 2.18 -10.86 3.15
CA VAL A 376 2.86 -10.27 4.30
C VAL A 376 4.12 -9.56 3.82
N GLY A 377 4.37 -8.38 4.37
CA GLY A 377 5.62 -7.65 4.18
C GLY A 377 6.04 -7.02 5.50
N ILE A 378 7.26 -7.32 5.95
CA ILE A 378 7.86 -6.86 7.21
C ILE A 378 9.19 -6.20 6.92
N PHE A 379 9.41 -5.03 7.50
CA PHE A 379 10.63 -4.25 7.42
C PHE A 379 11.32 -4.25 8.77
N VAL A 380 12.65 -4.39 8.78
CA VAL A 380 13.47 -4.00 9.92
C VAL A 380 13.88 -2.55 9.71
N VAL A 381 13.58 -1.70 10.68
CA VAL A 381 13.88 -0.26 10.64
C VAL A 381 14.61 0.18 11.90
N GLU A 382 15.54 1.11 11.72
CA GLU A 382 16.22 1.80 12.81
C GLU A 382 16.59 3.22 12.38
N ARG A 383 17.13 4.02 13.29
CA ARG A 383 17.61 5.35 12.92
C ARG A 383 18.85 5.22 12.04
N LEU A 384 19.01 6.08 11.02
CA LEU A 384 20.13 5.98 10.07
C LEU A 384 21.50 6.09 10.76
N SER A 385 21.61 6.85 11.85
CA SER A 385 22.85 6.90 12.62
C SER A 385 23.14 5.57 13.34
N ASP A 386 22.11 4.87 13.80
CA ASP A 386 22.21 3.55 14.42
C ASP A 386 22.61 2.50 13.38
N ALA A 387 21.98 2.49 12.20
CA ALA A 387 22.35 1.58 11.12
C ALA A 387 23.82 1.72 10.74
N ARG A 388 24.31 2.96 10.61
CA ARG A 388 25.74 3.23 10.36
C ARG A 388 26.64 2.79 11.51
N ARG A 389 26.23 3.06 12.75
CA ARG A 389 27.00 2.67 13.95
C ARG A 389 27.11 1.15 14.07
N ASN A 390 26.03 0.44 13.76
CA ASN A 390 25.92 -1.00 13.87
C ASN A 390 26.46 -1.72 12.63
N GLY A 391 26.74 -1.00 11.54
CA GLY A 391 27.19 -1.57 10.27
C GLY A 391 26.10 -2.31 9.51
N HIS A 392 24.83 -2.03 9.79
CA HIS A 392 23.71 -2.66 9.11
C HIS A 392 23.54 -2.08 7.69
N PRO A 393 23.13 -2.91 6.70
CA PRO A 393 22.88 -2.45 5.35
C PRO A 393 21.73 -1.44 5.32
N VAL A 394 21.80 -0.43 4.46
CA VAL A 394 20.70 0.53 4.26
C VAL A 394 20.10 0.29 2.88
N LEU A 395 18.90 -0.29 2.85
CA LEU A 395 18.18 -0.61 1.62
C LEU A 395 17.42 0.60 1.06
N GLY A 396 17.04 1.52 1.94
CA GLY A 396 16.39 2.79 1.63
C GLY A 396 16.12 3.60 2.89
N ILE A 397 15.70 4.84 2.71
CA ILE A 397 15.47 5.77 3.81
C ILE A 397 14.02 6.25 3.78
N VAL A 398 13.32 6.18 4.91
CA VAL A 398 12.05 6.89 5.10
C VAL A 398 12.37 8.35 5.45
N LYS A 399 12.17 9.24 4.47
CA LYS A 399 12.46 10.67 4.61
C LYS A 399 11.35 11.43 5.31
N GLY A 400 10.11 11.07 5.06
CA GLY A 400 8.95 11.66 5.73
C GLY A 400 7.75 10.74 5.65
N SER A 401 6.83 10.90 6.57
CA SER A 401 5.53 10.23 6.53
C SER A 401 4.48 11.09 7.22
N SER A 402 3.22 10.84 6.89
CA SER A 402 2.06 11.46 7.50
C SER A 402 0.90 10.49 7.53
N ILE A 403 0.01 10.67 8.50
CA ILE A 403 -1.29 10.00 8.58
C ILE A 403 -2.39 11.04 8.82
N ASN A 404 -3.57 10.85 8.25
CA ASN A 404 -4.73 11.69 8.55
C ASN A 404 -6.06 10.92 8.38
N GLN A 405 -7.18 11.65 8.45
CA GLN A 405 -8.52 11.09 8.34
C GLN A 405 -9.34 11.91 7.32
N ASP A 406 -10.16 11.23 6.52
CA ASP A 406 -11.07 11.83 5.54
C ASP A 406 -12.17 12.73 6.16
N GLY A 407 -12.44 12.55 7.46
CA GLY A 407 -13.44 13.26 8.24
C GLY A 407 -14.87 12.88 7.85
N ALA A 408 -15.76 13.87 7.86
CA ALA A 408 -17.15 13.70 7.46
C ALA A 408 -17.27 13.68 5.91
N SER A 409 -16.73 12.65 5.26
CA SER A 409 -16.78 12.48 3.79
C SER A 409 -18.18 12.08 3.29
N ASN A 410 -18.34 11.90 1.97
CA ASN A 410 -19.63 11.58 1.34
C ASN A 410 -20.03 10.09 1.50
N GLY A 411 -19.97 9.60 2.74
CA GLY A 411 -20.15 8.20 3.13
C GLY A 411 -18.91 7.63 3.82
N LEU A 412 -19.11 6.75 4.80
CA LEU A 412 -18.01 6.23 5.65
C LEU A 412 -16.84 5.64 4.85
N THR A 413 -17.14 5.00 3.72
CA THR A 413 -16.16 4.32 2.86
C THR A 413 -15.77 5.12 1.63
N ALA A 414 -16.28 6.35 1.47
CA ALA A 414 -15.99 7.20 0.33
C ALA A 414 -14.67 7.98 0.61
N PRO A 415 -13.68 7.90 -0.29
CA PRO A 415 -12.43 8.64 -0.13
C PRO A 415 -12.64 10.15 -0.29
N ASN A 416 -11.71 10.96 0.21
CA ASN A 416 -11.79 12.42 0.13
C ASN A 416 -10.51 13.05 -0.45
N GLY A 417 -10.60 13.66 -1.64
CA GLY A 417 -9.47 14.26 -2.35
C GLY A 417 -8.73 15.34 -1.56
N PRO A 418 -9.41 16.33 -0.95
CA PRO A 418 -8.76 17.34 -0.10
C PRO A 418 -7.97 16.74 1.06
N SER A 419 -8.45 15.65 1.66
CA SER A 419 -7.73 14.95 2.73
C SER A 419 -6.46 14.29 2.20
N GLN A 420 -6.50 13.66 1.03
CA GLN A 420 -5.32 13.10 0.38
C GLN A 420 -4.30 14.18 -0.03
N GLN A 421 -4.75 15.34 -0.51
CA GLN A 421 -3.86 16.46 -0.80
C GLN A 421 -3.13 16.96 0.45
N ARG A 422 -3.87 17.19 1.56
CA ARG A 422 -3.28 17.59 2.85
C ARG A 422 -2.29 16.56 3.36
N LEU A 423 -2.59 15.27 3.19
CA LEU A 423 -1.72 14.17 3.59
C LEU A 423 -0.37 14.23 2.87
N ILE A 424 -0.40 14.35 1.54
CA ILE A 424 0.80 14.45 0.69
C ILE A 424 1.63 15.67 1.08
N LEU A 425 1.00 16.85 1.20
CA LEU A 425 1.69 18.08 1.56
C LEU A 425 2.31 18.03 2.96
N GLN A 426 1.64 17.40 3.94
CA GLN A 426 2.21 17.21 5.28
C GLN A 426 3.41 16.26 5.26
N ALA A 427 3.35 15.16 4.51
CA ALA A 427 4.47 14.23 4.40
C ALA A 427 5.69 14.88 3.73
N LEU A 428 5.47 15.73 2.71
CA LEU A 428 6.50 16.55 2.08
C LEU A 428 7.12 17.55 3.07
N ALA A 429 6.28 18.25 3.84
CA ALA A 429 6.74 19.17 4.89
C ALA A 429 7.55 18.44 5.96
N ASN A 430 7.09 17.27 6.42
CA ASN A 430 7.80 16.42 7.38
C ASN A 430 9.12 15.86 6.82
N ALA A 431 9.27 15.78 5.49
CA ALA A 431 10.51 15.37 4.84
C ALA A 431 11.47 16.55 4.54
N GLY A 432 11.02 17.80 4.68
CA GLY A 432 11.74 18.99 4.22
C GLY A 432 11.86 19.06 2.70
N LEU A 433 10.89 18.53 1.95
CA LEU A 433 10.90 18.41 0.49
C LEU A 433 9.78 19.24 -0.16
N THR A 434 9.98 19.57 -1.43
CA THR A 434 8.95 20.14 -2.29
C THR A 434 8.33 19.05 -3.18
N PRO A 435 7.13 19.27 -3.74
CA PRO A 435 6.53 18.28 -4.64
C PRO A 435 7.46 17.90 -5.81
N ALA A 436 8.25 18.83 -6.37
CA ALA A 436 9.15 18.57 -7.50
C ALA A 436 10.39 17.73 -7.16
N ASP A 437 10.64 17.45 -5.87
CA ASP A 437 11.74 16.62 -5.40
C ASP A 437 11.45 15.11 -5.51
N VAL A 438 10.19 14.71 -5.65
CA VAL A 438 9.76 13.31 -5.73
C VAL A 438 9.61 12.88 -7.19
N ASP A 439 10.13 11.72 -7.57
CA ASP A 439 10.16 11.28 -8.98
C ASP A 439 8.95 10.49 -9.39
N ALA A 440 8.57 9.58 -8.51
CA ALA A 440 7.57 8.58 -8.78
C ALA A 440 6.59 8.46 -7.62
N MET A 441 5.40 8.01 -7.95
CA MET A 441 4.32 7.77 -7.03
C MET A 441 3.83 6.33 -7.21
N GLU A 442 3.96 5.56 -6.15
CA GLU A 442 3.31 4.26 -6.00
C GLU A 442 2.00 4.49 -5.25
N ALA A 443 0.93 4.56 -6.01
CA ALA A 443 -0.39 4.95 -5.52
C ALA A 443 -1.09 3.84 -4.72
N HIS A 444 -2.16 4.24 -4.03
CA HIS A 444 -3.13 3.29 -3.51
C HIS A 444 -3.81 2.54 -4.67
N GLY A 445 -4.25 3.23 -5.73
CA GLY A 445 -4.59 2.70 -7.06
C GLY A 445 -5.29 1.35 -7.03
N THR A 446 -6.58 1.35 -6.68
CA THR A 446 -7.38 0.13 -6.46
C THR A 446 -8.11 -0.34 -7.71
N GLY A 447 -8.11 0.42 -8.80
CA GLY A 447 -8.88 0.08 -9.99
C GLY A 447 -10.37 0.41 -9.83
N THR A 448 -10.74 1.24 -8.85
CA THR A 448 -12.14 1.58 -8.59
C THR A 448 -12.57 2.82 -9.37
N LYS A 449 -13.78 2.80 -9.92
CA LYS A 449 -14.34 3.90 -10.73
C LYS A 449 -14.35 5.25 -10.04
N LEU A 450 -14.55 5.26 -8.72
CA LEU A 450 -14.61 6.48 -7.90
C LEU A 450 -13.27 6.82 -7.25
N GLY A 451 -12.54 5.83 -6.72
CA GLY A 451 -11.31 6.07 -5.96
C GLY A 451 -10.16 6.53 -6.85
N ASP A 452 -9.96 5.91 -8.01
CA ASP A 452 -8.84 6.24 -8.89
C ASP A 452 -8.89 7.70 -9.38
N PRO A 453 -10.03 8.28 -9.82
CA PRO A 453 -10.10 9.70 -10.15
C PRO A 453 -9.82 10.63 -8.97
N ILE A 454 -10.31 10.32 -7.78
CA ILE A 454 -10.07 11.13 -6.57
C ILE A 454 -8.58 11.16 -6.23
N GLU A 455 -7.92 10.01 -6.27
CA GLU A 455 -6.49 9.91 -6.01
C GLU A 455 -5.65 10.61 -7.09
N ALA A 456 -5.95 10.39 -8.36
CA ALA A 456 -5.22 11.03 -9.46
C ALA A 456 -5.32 12.55 -9.40
N GLN A 457 -6.50 13.10 -9.08
CA GLN A 457 -6.68 14.54 -8.92
C GLN A 457 -5.92 15.09 -7.70
N ALA A 458 -5.89 14.36 -6.58
CA ALA A 458 -5.08 14.76 -5.43
C ALA A 458 -3.57 14.81 -5.77
N ILE A 459 -3.10 13.85 -6.57
CA ILE A 459 -1.71 13.80 -7.05
C ILE A 459 -1.43 14.95 -8.05
N LEU A 460 -2.33 15.19 -9.02
CA LEU A 460 -2.22 16.30 -9.97
C LEU A 460 -2.19 17.66 -9.26
N ALA A 461 -3.05 17.87 -8.27
CA ALA A 461 -3.14 19.11 -7.49
C ALA A 461 -1.95 19.33 -6.54
N THR A 462 -1.15 18.30 -6.26
CA THR A 462 0.04 18.39 -5.39
C THR A 462 1.32 18.17 -6.19
N TYR A 463 1.68 16.91 -6.44
CA TYR A 463 2.86 16.53 -7.20
C TYR A 463 2.84 17.06 -8.63
N GLY A 464 1.69 17.11 -9.30
CA GLY A 464 1.60 17.60 -10.69
C GLY A 464 1.86 19.10 -10.86
N GLN A 465 1.95 19.88 -9.78
CA GLN A 465 2.10 21.33 -9.83
C GLN A 465 3.56 21.77 -9.75
N GLY A 466 3.90 22.87 -10.44
CA GLY A 466 5.22 23.50 -10.35
C GLY A 466 6.39 22.65 -10.87
N ARG A 467 6.10 21.70 -11.76
CA ARG A 467 7.08 20.81 -12.40
C ARG A 467 7.43 21.26 -13.81
N ASP A 468 8.62 20.84 -14.24
CA ASP A 468 9.01 20.87 -15.64
C ASP A 468 8.18 19.86 -16.43
N ALA A 469 7.71 20.23 -17.62
CA ALA A 469 6.92 19.37 -18.48
C ALA A 469 7.73 18.15 -18.95
N ASP A 470 9.05 18.30 -19.08
CA ASP A 470 9.97 17.23 -19.46
C ASP A 470 10.32 16.30 -18.28
N ARG A 471 9.78 16.57 -17.08
CA ARG A 471 10.05 15.80 -15.85
C ARG A 471 8.78 15.58 -15.03
N PRO A 472 7.75 14.93 -15.61
CA PRO A 472 6.51 14.65 -14.91
C PRO A 472 6.75 13.72 -13.71
N LEU A 473 5.82 13.71 -12.77
CA LEU A 473 5.74 12.63 -11.78
C LEU A 473 5.31 11.34 -12.48
N LEU A 474 6.04 10.25 -12.27
CA LEU A 474 5.70 8.94 -12.81
C LEU A 474 4.76 8.19 -11.86
N LEU A 475 3.58 7.80 -12.32
CA LEU A 475 2.51 7.23 -11.50
C LEU A 475 2.25 5.76 -11.84
N GLY A 476 2.21 4.89 -10.81
CA GLY A 476 1.87 3.48 -10.97
C GLY A 476 1.25 2.84 -9.73
N SER A 477 0.90 1.56 -9.84
CA SER A 477 0.42 0.74 -8.71
C SER A 477 0.70 -0.74 -8.92
N ILE A 478 1.34 -1.35 -7.92
CA ILE A 478 1.66 -2.79 -7.85
C ILE A 478 0.42 -3.67 -7.79
N LYS A 479 -0.75 -3.11 -7.46
CA LYS A 479 -2.01 -3.87 -7.39
C LYS A 479 -2.41 -4.39 -8.77
N SER A 480 -1.92 -3.78 -9.84
CA SER A 480 -2.07 -4.31 -11.20
C SER A 480 -1.37 -5.67 -11.41
N ASN A 481 -0.32 -5.99 -10.63
CA ASN A 481 0.36 -7.30 -10.66
C ASN A 481 -0.18 -8.25 -9.60
N LEU A 482 -0.34 -7.76 -8.36
CA LEU A 482 -0.60 -8.61 -7.20
C LEU A 482 -2.08 -8.71 -6.81
N GLY A 483 -2.95 -7.86 -7.35
CA GLY A 483 -4.22 -7.52 -6.69
C GLY A 483 -4.00 -6.72 -5.39
N HIS A 484 -5.08 -6.47 -4.66
CA HIS A 484 -5.06 -5.72 -3.42
C HIS A 484 -4.78 -6.64 -2.22
N THR A 485 -3.54 -6.62 -1.72
CA THR A 485 -3.08 -7.38 -0.54
C THR A 485 -3.49 -6.74 0.80
N GLN A 486 -4.60 -6.01 0.81
CA GLN A 486 -5.27 -5.40 1.99
C GLN A 486 -4.27 -4.71 2.94
N ALA A 487 -4.20 -5.08 4.23
CA ALA A 487 -3.30 -4.50 5.22
C ALA A 487 -1.81 -4.58 4.83
N ALA A 488 -1.41 -5.57 4.02
CA ALA A 488 -0.05 -5.70 3.46
C ALA A 488 0.19 -4.89 2.17
N GLY A 489 -0.82 -4.19 1.65
CA GLY A 489 -0.76 -3.43 0.39
C GLY A 489 0.34 -2.37 0.36
N GLY A 490 0.43 -1.57 1.44
CA GLY A 490 1.48 -0.57 1.58
C GLY A 490 2.88 -1.16 1.61
N ALA A 491 3.06 -2.33 2.24
CA ALA A 491 4.33 -3.03 2.28
C ALA A 491 4.76 -3.53 0.88
N ALA A 492 3.85 -4.11 0.11
CA ALA A 492 4.13 -4.54 -1.27
C ALA A 492 4.59 -3.36 -2.15
N SER A 493 3.86 -2.24 -2.07
CA SER A 493 4.19 -0.98 -2.74
C SER A 493 5.58 -0.45 -2.34
N LEU A 494 5.90 -0.46 -1.05
CA LEU A 494 7.21 -0.02 -0.55
C LEU A 494 8.35 -0.90 -1.06
N ILE A 495 8.17 -2.23 -1.06
CA ILE A 495 9.18 -3.18 -1.58
C ILE A 495 9.46 -2.94 -3.06
N LYS A 496 8.41 -2.77 -3.89
CA LYS A 496 8.58 -2.44 -5.32
C LYS A 496 9.43 -1.20 -5.51
N MET A 497 9.17 -0.13 -4.76
CA MET A 497 9.91 1.12 -4.92
C MET A 497 11.35 1.04 -4.42
N LEU A 498 11.61 0.32 -3.31
CA LEU A 498 12.97 0.06 -2.84
C LEU A 498 13.79 -0.75 -3.85
N MET A 499 13.19 -1.78 -4.45
CA MET A 499 13.83 -2.56 -5.51
C MET A 499 14.03 -1.71 -6.78
N GLY A 500 13.07 -0.86 -7.14
CA GLY A 500 13.20 0.10 -8.23
C GLY A 500 14.38 1.05 -8.05
N MET A 501 14.60 1.58 -6.84
CA MET A 501 15.78 2.39 -6.51
C MET A 501 17.08 1.59 -6.63
N ARG A 502 17.10 0.36 -6.10
CA ARG A 502 18.27 -0.53 -6.16
C ARG A 502 18.67 -0.86 -7.61
N HIS A 503 17.69 -1.05 -8.48
CA HIS A 503 17.91 -1.42 -9.88
C HIS A 503 17.90 -0.23 -10.85
N GLY A 504 17.61 0.98 -10.37
CA GLY A 504 17.50 2.19 -11.19
C GLY A 504 16.40 2.10 -12.25
N LYS A 505 15.26 1.47 -11.93
CA LYS A 505 14.16 1.26 -12.87
C LYS A 505 12.79 1.45 -12.23
N LEU A 506 11.82 1.88 -13.02
CA LEU A 506 10.41 1.95 -12.66
C LEU A 506 9.61 0.98 -13.54
N PRO A 507 9.07 -0.11 -12.98
CA PRO A 507 8.28 -1.07 -13.73
C PRO A 507 6.96 -0.47 -14.21
N ARG A 508 6.51 -0.92 -15.38
CA ARG A 508 5.19 -0.65 -15.94
C ARG A 508 4.06 -1.03 -14.95
N SER A 509 2.98 -0.25 -14.93
CA SER A 509 1.69 -0.63 -14.35
C SER A 509 0.79 -1.25 -15.41
N LEU A 510 0.19 -2.40 -15.09
CA LEU A 510 -0.56 -3.21 -16.05
C LEU A 510 -1.98 -2.68 -16.28
N HIS A 511 -2.59 -3.15 -17.38
CA HIS A 511 -4.00 -2.92 -17.76
C HIS A 511 -4.39 -1.49 -18.14
N ILE A 512 -3.40 -0.63 -18.43
CA ILE A 512 -3.62 0.74 -18.90
C ILE A 512 -3.56 0.76 -20.43
N ASP A 513 -4.66 0.42 -21.09
CA ASP A 513 -4.81 0.60 -22.55
C ASP A 513 -5.08 2.07 -22.91
N ALA A 514 -5.85 2.74 -22.05
CA ALA A 514 -6.11 4.17 -22.08
C ALA A 514 -6.32 4.67 -20.65
N PRO A 515 -5.91 5.90 -20.31
CA PRO A 515 -6.16 6.48 -19.00
C PRO A 515 -7.67 6.70 -18.77
N THR A 516 -8.11 6.72 -17.52
CA THR A 516 -9.51 7.02 -17.18
C THR A 516 -9.92 8.40 -17.69
N PRO A 517 -11.07 8.53 -18.38
CA PRO A 517 -11.55 9.82 -18.91
C PRO A 517 -12.14 10.72 -17.81
N HIS A 518 -12.25 10.23 -16.57
CA HIS A 518 -12.80 10.97 -15.43
C HIS A 518 -11.75 11.85 -14.72
N VAL A 519 -10.55 11.95 -15.31
CA VAL A 519 -9.44 12.77 -14.83
C VAL A 519 -8.95 13.59 -16.02
N ASP A 520 -8.79 14.91 -15.82
CA ASP A 520 -8.10 15.76 -16.77
C ASP A 520 -6.59 15.72 -16.50
N TRP A 521 -5.91 14.80 -17.19
CA TRP A 521 -4.46 14.59 -17.09
C TRP A 521 -3.64 15.78 -17.61
N SER A 522 -4.26 16.76 -18.29
CA SER A 522 -3.55 17.95 -18.79
C SER A 522 -3.33 19.02 -17.71
N THR A 523 -3.99 18.90 -16.56
CA THR A 523 -3.97 19.90 -15.45
C THR A 523 -2.69 19.89 -14.62
N GLY A 524 -1.81 18.91 -14.80
CA GLY A 524 -0.55 18.79 -14.08
C GLY A 524 0.43 17.83 -14.76
N ALA A 525 1.71 17.97 -14.46
CA ALA A 525 2.75 17.13 -15.05
C ALA A 525 2.84 15.77 -14.31
N VAL A 526 1.89 14.88 -14.61
CA VAL A 526 1.84 13.50 -14.11
C VAL A 526 1.65 12.57 -15.30
N GLU A 527 2.46 11.50 -15.36
CA GLU A 527 2.41 10.51 -16.43
C GLU A 527 2.25 9.11 -15.85
N LEU A 528 1.35 8.31 -16.43
CA LEU A 528 1.17 6.92 -16.05
C LEU A 528 2.33 6.07 -16.57
N LEU A 529 2.87 5.18 -15.72
CA LEU A 529 3.90 4.21 -16.08
C LEU A 529 3.32 3.12 -17.00
N THR A 530 3.07 3.49 -18.26
CA THR A 530 2.55 2.59 -19.31
C THR A 530 3.64 1.74 -19.95
N GLU A 531 4.91 2.05 -19.68
CA GLU A 531 6.09 1.27 -20.03
C GLU A 531 7.12 1.30 -18.88
N THR A 532 8.01 0.32 -18.85
CA THR A 532 9.12 0.29 -17.90
C THR A 532 10.20 1.28 -18.34
N CYS A 533 10.64 2.17 -17.44
CA CYS A 533 11.65 3.18 -17.75
C CYS A 533 12.86 3.12 -16.82
N ASP A 534 13.97 3.69 -17.28
CA ASP A 534 15.15 3.94 -16.44
C ASP A 534 14.85 5.09 -15.48
N TRP A 535 15.21 4.90 -14.22
CA TRP A 535 14.98 5.88 -13.17
C TRP A 535 16.27 6.62 -12.88
N ASP A 536 16.66 7.55 -13.75
CA ASP A 536 17.91 8.31 -13.59
C ASP A 536 17.65 9.72 -13.05
N THR A 537 18.33 10.08 -11.96
CA THR A 537 18.21 11.40 -11.31
C THR A 537 19.58 12.05 -11.11
N PRO A 538 20.25 12.55 -12.18
CA PRO A 538 21.59 13.10 -12.06
C PRO A 538 21.68 14.22 -11.02
N GLY A 539 22.59 14.08 -10.06
CA GLY A 539 22.88 15.10 -9.04
C GLY A 539 21.90 15.19 -7.87
N ARG A 540 20.92 14.27 -7.76
CA ARG A 540 20.01 14.18 -6.60
C ARG A 540 19.58 12.74 -6.34
N PRO A 541 19.23 12.39 -5.10
CA PRO A 541 18.78 11.04 -4.82
C PRO A 541 17.40 10.78 -5.45
N ARG A 542 17.18 9.54 -5.90
CA ARG A 542 15.87 9.02 -6.30
C ARG A 542 14.91 9.07 -5.12
N ARG A 543 13.68 9.54 -5.35
CA ARG A 543 12.65 9.67 -4.31
C ARG A 543 11.30 9.21 -4.81
N ALA A 544 10.55 8.51 -3.97
CA ALA A 544 9.20 8.09 -4.28
C ALA A 544 8.22 8.35 -3.14
N GLY A 545 7.00 8.74 -3.50
CA GLY A 545 5.85 8.75 -2.61
C GLY A 545 5.09 7.42 -2.68
N ILE A 546 4.60 6.94 -1.55
CA ILE A 546 3.76 5.74 -1.44
C ILE A 546 2.50 6.09 -0.65
N SER A 547 1.32 5.83 -1.22
CA SER A 547 0.04 6.06 -0.56
C SER A 547 -0.71 4.77 -0.24
N ALA A 548 -1.41 4.77 0.89
CA ALA A 548 -2.41 3.76 1.21
C ALA A 548 -3.59 4.40 1.95
N PHE A 549 -4.81 4.11 1.49
CA PHE A 549 -6.04 4.70 2.01
C PHE A 549 -6.93 3.60 2.57
N GLY A 550 -7.18 3.62 3.88
CA GLY A 550 -8.03 2.65 4.54
C GLY A 550 -9.51 2.93 4.28
N ILE A 551 -10.32 1.88 4.12
CA ILE A 551 -11.78 2.03 3.96
C ILE A 551 -12.46 2.70 5.16
N SER A 552 -11.80 2.76 6.31
CA SER A 552 -12.23 3.51 7.50
C SER A 552 -11.99 5.03 7.41
N GLY A 553 -11.41 5.51 6.30
CA GLY A 553 -11.02 6.91 6.08
C GLY A 553 -9.65 7.28 6.63
N THR A 554 -8.89 6.34 7.21
CA THR A 554 -7.51 6.62 7.67
C THR A 554 -6.53 6.49 6.52
N ASN A 555 -5.86 7.59 6.19
CA ASN A 555 -4.90 7.66 5.10
C ASN A 555 -3.47 7.67 5.63
N ALA A 556 -2.54 7.09 4.87
CA ALA A 556 -1.11 7.16 5.13
C ALA A 556 -0.34 7.48 3.84
N HIS A 557 0.66 8.36 3.96
CA HIS A 557 1.62 8.64 2.89
C HIS A 557 3.04 8.58 3.43
N VAL A 558 3.93 7.90 2.70
CA VAL A 558 5.34 7.74 3.05
C VAL A 558 6.20 8.19 1.87
N ILE A 559 7.24 8.97 2.15
CA ILE A 559 8.24 9.38 1.18
C ILE A 559 9.53 8.63 1.50
N ILE A 560 10.04 7.88 0.51
CA ILE A 560 11.34 7.23 0.59
C ILE A 560 12.37 7.88 -0.32
N GLU A 561 13.63 7.69 0.05
CA GLU A 561 14.82 8.15 -0.68
C GLU A 561 15.83 7.02 -0.80
N GLU A 562 16.54 6.97 -1.92
CA GLU A 562 17.64 6.03 -2.10
C GLU A 562 18.73 6.25 -1.04
N PRO A 563 19.40 5.18 -0.57
CA PRO A 563 20.49 5.33 0.38
C PRO A 563 21.64 6.12 -0.24
N PRO A 564 22.43 6.88 0.54
CA PRO A 564 23.65 7.50 0.06
C PRO A 564 24.54 6.44 -0.56
N ALA A 565 25.15 6.75 -1.70
CA ALA A 565 26.11 5.84 -2.33
C ALA A 565 27.13 5.37 -1.29
N SER A 566 27.21 4.05 -1.08
CA SER A 566 28.19 3.46 -0.18
C SER A 566 29.57 3.97 -0.59
N ALA A 567 30.29 4.61 0.33
CA ALA A 567 31.68 4.94 0.09
C ALA A 567 32.39 3.65 -0.33
N PRO A 568 33.26 3.67 -1.36
CA PRO A 568 34.02 2.49 -1.73
C PRO A 568 34.73 2.00 -0.47
N VAL A 569 34.35 0.80 0.01
CA VAL A 569 35.10 0.17 1.09
C VAL A 569 36.51 0.01 0.52
N PRO A 570 37.55 0.57 1.16
CA PRO A 570 38.92 0.37 0.70
C PRO A 570 39.10 -1.13 0.51
N GLN A 571 39.58 -1.56 -0.65
CA GLN A 571 39.91 -2.97 -0.85
C GLN A 571 40.88 -3.35 0.26
N GLU A 572 40.39 -4.08 1.26
CA GLU A 572 41.26 -4.64 2.29
C GLU A 572 42.29 -5.52 1.58
N PRO A 573 43.52 -5.61 2.11
CA PRO A 573 44.52 -6.51 1.57
C PRO A 573 43.87 -7.88 1.42
N ALA A 574 44.00 -8.50 0.24
CA ALA A 574 43.49 -9.85 0.01
C ALA A 574 43.85 -10.73 1.21
N ALA A 575 42.84 -11.37 1.81
CA ALA A 575 43.06 -12.28 2.91
C ALA A 575 44.20 -13.25 2.56
N PRO A 576 45.04 -13.67 3.53
CA PRO A 576 46.19 -14.53 3.24
C PRO A 576 45.74 -15.73 2.40
N ALA A 577 46.22 -15.80 1.16
CA ALA A 577 45.83 -16.85 0.23
C ALA A 577 46.22 -18.23 0.81
N GLY A 578 45.27 -19.17 0.83
CA GLY A 578 45.51 -20.56 1.25
C GLY A 578 45.23 -20.88 2.72
N LEU A 579 44.73 -19.95 3.54
CA LEU A 579 44.21 -20.32 4.86
C LEU A 579 42.80 -20.95 4.74
N PRO A 580 42.52 -22.05 5.46
CA PRO A 580 41.16 -22.61 5.51
C PRO A 580 40.18 -21.62 6.13
N VAL A 581 39.03 -21.40 5.47
CA VAL A 581 37.91 -20.61 5.99
C VAL A 581 36.78 -21.52 6.45
N PRO A 582 36.15 -21.25 7.61
CA PRO A 582 35.02 -22.03 8.09
C PRO A 582 33.69 -21.50 7.55
N TRP A 583 32.93 -22.34 6.86
CA TRP A 583 31.51 -22.12 6.61
C TRP A 583 30.70 -22.87 7.65
N VAL A 584 30.10 -22.12 8.57
CA VAL A 584 29.26 -22.65 9.65
C VAL A 584 27.80 -22.56 9.21
N VAL A 585 27.09 -23.69 9.22
CA VAL A 585 25.65 -23.73 8.96
C VAL A 585 24.96 -24.42 10.12
N SER A 586 23.74 -23.98 10.42
CA SER A 586 22.95 -24.55 11.50
C SER A 586 21.46 -24.65 11.16
N GLY A 587 20.77 -25.57 11.82
CA GLY A 587 19.33 -25.76 11.77
C GLY A 587 18.80 -26.27 13.11
N ARG A 588 17.49 -26.16 13.34
CA ARG A 588 16.83 -26.73 14.54
C ARG A 588 16.57 -28.24 14.43
N SER A 589 16.78 -28.82 13.26
CA SER A 589 16.74 -30.26 13.00
C SER A 589 17.86 -30.66 12.03
N VAL A 590 18.09 -31.96 11.87
CA VAL A 590 19.06 -32.49 10.90
C VAL A 590 18.61 -32.16 9.47
N GLU A 591 17.31 -32.24 9.21
CA GLU A 591 16.69 -31.91 7.93
C GLU A 591 16.87 -30.41 7.61
N ALA A 592 16.65 -29.53 8.59
CA ALA A 592 16.84 -28.09 8.42
C ALA A 592 18.31 -27.72 8.18
N LEU A 593 19.25 -28.38 8.88
CA LEU A 593 20.69 -28.22 8.65
C LEU A 593 21.07 -28.59 7.20
N ARG A 594 20.59 -29.73 6.70
CA ARG A 594 20.81 -30.18 5.32
C ARG A 594 20.20 -29.23 4.30
N ALA A 595 18.96 -28.81 4.51
CA ALA A 595 18.29 -27.84 3.67
C ALA A 595 19.03 -26.51 3.62
N GLN A 596 19.55 -26.04 4.75
CA GLN A 596 20.36 -24.82 4.80
C GLN A 596 21.69 -24.97 4.04
N ALA A 597 22.36 -26.12 4.16
CA ALA A 597 23.55 -26.42 3.37
C ALA A 597 23.25 -26.44 1.86
N ALA A 598 22.15 -27.07 1.45
CA ALA A 598 21.70 -27.11 0.05
C ALA A 598 21.40 -25.71 -0.50
N ARG A 599 20.65 -24.89 0.25
CA ARG A 599 20.34 -23.50 -0.15
C ARG A 599 21.60 -22.65 -0.31
N LEU A 600 22.55 -22.74 0.62
CA LEU A 600 23.81 -22.02 0.52
C LEU A 600 24.63 -22.47 -0.71
N LEU A 601 24.64 -23.78 -1.00
CA LEU A 601 25.31 -24.33 -2.17
C LEU A 601 24.72 -23.78 -3.48
N GLU A 602 23.40 -23.77 -3.61
CA GLU A 602 22.70 -23.23 -4.77
C GLU A 602 22.95 -21.73 -4.93
N GLN A 603 22.82 -20.97 -3.84
CA GLN A 603 23.03 -19.51 -3.85
C GLN A 603 24.47 -19.15 -4.26
N GLN A 604 25.46 -19.89 -3.76
CA GLN A 604 26.86 -19.67 -4.14
C GLN A 604 27.18 -20.06 -5.57
N ARG A 605 26.42 -20.96 -6.20
CA ARG A 605 26.56 -21.25 -7.64
C ARG A 605 26.09 -20.08 -8.51
N VAL A 606 25.08 -19.34 -8.06
CA VAL A 606 24.50 -18.21 -8.80
C VAL A 606 25.28 -16.91 -8.57
N VAL A 607 25.48 -16.51 -7.32
CA VAL A 607 26.06 -15.19 -6.96
C VAL A 607 27.58 -15.17 -7.09
N GLY A 608 28.22 -16.27 -6.69
CA GLY A 608 29.68 -16.37 -6.65
C GLY A 608 30.37 -15.37 -5.74
N ALA A 609 29.84 -15.18 -4.53
CA ALA A 609 30.39 -14.27 -3.53
C ALA A 609 31.78 -14.72 -3.04
N SER A 610 32.49 -13.79 -2.41
CA SER A 610 33.76 -14.08 -1.71
C SER A 610 33.56 -15.14 -0.63
N VAL A 611 34.41 -16.16 -0.60
CA VAL A 611 34.35 -17.23 0.40
C VAL A 611 34.55 -16.72 1.83
N VAL A 612 35.30 -15.62 1.98
CA VAL A 612 35.55 -14.96 3.28
C VAL A 612 34.31 -14.20 3.73
N ASP A 613 33.65 -13.46 2.83
CA ASP A 613 32.45 -12.68 3.17
C ASP A 613 31.28 -13.60 3.54
N VAL A 614 31.19 -14.75 2.87
CA VAL A 614 30.23 -15.82 3.23
C VAL A 614 30.56 -16.37 4.61
N ALA A 615 31.82 -16.72 4.88
CA ALA A 615 32.25 -17.21 6.19
C ALA A 615 31.94 -16.20 7.32
N LEU A 616 32.22 -14.92 7.08
CA LEU A 616 31.93 -13.83 8.01
C LEU A 616 30.43 -13.75 8.28
N SER A 617 29.61 -13.69 7.22
CA SER A 617 28.15 -13.59 7.33
C SER A 617 27.57 -14.76 8.13
N LEU A 618 27.96 -15.98 7.78
CA LEU A 618 27.52 -17.18 8.50
C LEU A 618 27.93 -17.19 9.98
N GLY A 619 29.07 -16.58 10.31
CA GLY A 619 29.60 -16.55 11.67
C GLY A 619 29.03 -15.46 12.57
N VAL A 620 28.55 -14.33 12.03
CA VAL A 620 28.17 -13.15 12.83
C VAL A 620 26.74 -12.68 12.66
N SER A 621 26.04 -13.11 11.60
CA SER A 621 24.69 -12.62 11.27
C SER A 621 23.62 -13.69 11.24
N ARG A 622 23.90 -14.89 11.76
CA ARG A 622 22.97 -16.02 11.81
C ARG A 622 22.93 -16.62 13.21
N ALA A 623 21.74 -17.05 13.62
CA ALA A 623 21.56 -17.72 14.90
C ALA A 623 22.32 -19.06 14.92
N GLY A 624 23.10 -19.29 15.97
CA GLY A 624 23.78 -20.57 16.19
C GLY A 624 22.83 -21.65 16.72
N LEU A 625 22.01 -22.24 15.84
CA LEU A 625 21.01 -23.27 16.18
C LEU A 625 21.64 -24.60 16.63
N GLU A 626 20.84 -25.53 17.14
CA GLU A 626 21.28 -26.73 17.87
C GLU A 626 22.04 -27.73 16.99
N HIS A 627 21.57 -27.98 15.77
CA HIS A 627 22.25 -28.85 14.81
C HIS A 627 23.21 -28.01 13.97
N ARG A 628 24.51 -28.26 14.08
CA ARG A 628 25.56 -27.46 13.44
C ARG A 628 26.43 -28.32 12.55
N GLY A 629 26.75 -27.81 11.38
CA GLY A 629 27.74 -28.35 10.46
C GLY A 629 28.79 -27.29 10.15
N VAL A 630 30.05 -27.71 10.02
CA VAL A 630 31.15 -26.83 9.64
C VAL A 630 31.88 -27.46 8.45
N VAL A 631 32.00 -26.67 7.39
CA VAL A 631 32.80 -27.00 6.22
C VAL A 631 34.05 -26.14 6.26
N LEU A 632 35.23 -26.78 6.17
CA LEU A 632 36.52 -26.10 6.13
C LEU A 632 37.11 -26.27 4.73
N GLY A 633 37.55 -25.18 4.14
CA GLY A 633 38.19 -25.23 2.82
C GLY A 633 39.01 -23.98 2.56
N SER A 634 40.03 -24.13 1.72
CA SER A 634 40.94 -23.06 1.30
C SER A 634 40.56 -22.48 -0.06
N SER A 635 39.61 -23.10 -0.75
CA SER A 635 39.11 -22.70 -2.06
C SER A 635 37.59 -22.84 -2.15
N ARG A 636 36.97 -22.11 -3.08
CA ARG A 636 35.53 -22.18 -3.33
C ARG A 636 35.08 -23.58 -3.74
N GLU A 637 35.84 -24.27 -4.58
CA GLU A 637 35.51 -25.64 -5.03
C GLU A 637 35.47 -26.61 -3.85
N GLU A 638 36.51 -26.61 -3.01
CA GLU A 638 36.59 -27.45 -1.81
C GLU A 638 35.43 -27.21 -0.83
N LEU A 639 35.04 -25.94 -0.65
CA LEU A 639 33.90 -25.55 0.19
C LEU A 639 32.57 -26.03 -0.39
N LEU A 640 32.36 -25.88 -1.70
CA LEU A 640 31.11 -26.29 -2.34
C LEU A 640 30.94 -27.81 -2.38
N ASP A 641 32.02 -28.57 -2.61
CA ASP A 641 31.98 -30.03 -2.58
C ASP A 641 31.65 -30.55 -1.17
N SER A 642 32.34 -30.01 -0.17
CA SER A 642 32.11 -30.37 1.23
C SER A 642 30.73 -29.96 1.72
N LEU A 643 30.20 -28.82 1.24
CA LEU A 643 28.83 -28.40 1.50
C LEU A 643 27.81 -29.32 0.83
N GLY A 644 28.12 -29.84 -0.36
CA GLY A 644 27.33 -30.87 -1.04
C GLY A 644 27.26 -32.17 -0.25
N VAL A 645 28.36 -32.57 0.41
CA VAL A 645 28.37 -33.72 1.32
C VAL A 645 27.50 -33.46 2.56
N LEU A 646 27.57 -32.25 3.13
CA LEU A 646 26.76 -31.87 4.29
C LEU A 646 25.26 -31.77 3.95
N ALA A 647 24.92 -31.42 2.71
CA ALA A 647 23.55 -31.33 2.22
C ALA A 647 22.87 -32.70 2.01
N ALA A 648 23.66 -33.77 1.86
CA ALA A 648 23.18 -35.15 1.68
C ALA A 648 22.85 -35.86 3.01
#